data_AF-A0A2G1BRK4-F1
#
_entry.id   AF-A0A2G1BRK4-F1
#
_cell.length_a   1.000
_cell.length_b   1.000
_cell.length_c   1.000
_cell.angle_alpha   90.00
_cell.angle_beta   90.00
_cell.angle_gamma   90.00
#
_symmetry.space_group_name_H-M   'P 1'
#
loop_
_entity.id
_entity.type
_entity.pdbx_description
1 polymer ?
#
loop_
_entity_poly.entity_id
_entity_poly.type
_entity_poly.pdbx_seq_one_letter_code
_entity_poly.pdbx_strand_id
1 'polypeptide(L)'
;MGESYVSKISTYKKVFFLVLILLFSVKSFAQDCSVISDFTPVCIGTTQTYTAETSGGSARDITPGNNYGCLNFTPNSKWFFFQASTGGSLIINQTNSNNVDVDGAIWGPFDSINDMLSQCGSFSTPLDCDYEPESFFTFNIPTVTSGKYYAFLVTNFSGDPTNITLSDGGSTATTNCSQDSDGDNIADVYDLDDDNDGILDIDEQSCTTTNVPGANASSATSSTGVSSPGNAIGSDNQLAWMNSSSEELIVNLGSVIPAGVTITIEAMKYRNSGGNNVQMIVEESYDGVSFTSSTTYTFNNNNAEELKSYTINSDAQYLRIHGVNFGGGRWLGVDNVSYSSFSYTNCADINTDGDAFVDRLDVDSDNDGCPDAVEGDENVEVYQLDGNDRINIFSTGGITNFGVPNLVNSGGAADIGGDEGQGVGSKLVFSADASPNLIITPPPTVCFSNTVDLTANNVTDGTNGSSTAGTLTYWTDAAATNTLATPNAIAANGTYYIKLTSASGCYEIEPVVVTIQDEVTAGTIAGDQVICSGGDPITFTSDTDGSGSGTISYRWESSEDGVNWSSISGETSSTYDPNVLTITTQFRRVTISTENSVACESSPTSVVTVIVDTNDVDSDGINDICDLDDDNDGILDSLEGNCTTNYFAVFGGNGGSTTNFSQSAVSSVVFDFYYVDNSVAIEINGGGLNANNILQLENAAGAGEVFLEFTDGAAMSIPWVANNNGLPRLKVEVDFSGNVTVYGSRSTNSTSLELMQIRGGGTFNTISFLAGTNNFNVINQDIPGLDGIGGVVKVYSSCVDTDNDNIPDYLDTDSDGDGCFDAIEGDENVSISDLSGGRITGGVDSDGVPNIVNSGEPADGGNNTQGQGVGTSATANADAVPTLIITNPASVCSPSTVDLMASTVTDGANGSSSAGTLTYWTDSAATNTLVSPNAVATSGTYYIKLTSASGCYEIEPVKVTIKTTPSAP
;
A
#
# COMPACT_ATOMS: atom_id res chain seq x y z
N MET A 1 -45.93 -20.19 -0.17
CA MET A 1 -46.21 -18.95 0.57
C MET A 1 -44.91 -18.17 0.65
N GLY A 2 -44.93 -16.88 0.28
CA GLY A 2 -43.77 -15.95 0.29
C GLY A 2 -42.80 -16.21 -0.86
N GLU A 3 -42.89 -15.59 -2.05
CA GLU A 3 -42.74 -14.18 -2.42
C GLU A 3 -41.44 -13.49 -1.97
N SER A 4 -40.64 -13.16 -3.00
CA SER A 4 -39.72 -12.00 -3.12
C SER A 4 -38.39 -12.06 -2.37
N TYR A 5 -37.29 -12.26 -3.11
CA TYR A 5 -36.05 -11.46 -3.10
C TYR A 5 -34.92 -12.28 -3.77
N VAL A 6 -34.76 -12.17 -5.09
CA VAL A 6 -33.47 -12.19 -5.85
C VAL A 6 -33.85 -12.01 -7.33
N SER A 7 -33.81 -10.77 -7.82
CA SER A 7 -33.62 -10.40 -9.25
C SER A 7 -33.95 -8.91 -9.40
N LYS A 8 -33.05 -8.04 -8.90
CA LYS A 8 -33.00 -6.60 -9.24
C LYS A 8 -31.79 -5.88 -8.63
N ILE A 9 -30.57 -6.36 -8.88
CA ILE A 9 -29.34 -5.57 -8.64
C ILE A 9 -28.42 -5.71 -9.86
N SER A 10 -28.93 -5.27 -11.03
CA SER A 10 -28.14 -5.04 -12.25
C SER A 10 -28.60 -3.75 -12.95
N THR A 11 -29.22 -2.83 -12.21
CA THR A 11 -29.73 -1.56 -12.77
C THR A 11 -29.58 -0.38 -11.80
N TYR A 12 -28.71 -0.50 -10.78
CA TYR A 12 -28.39 0.58 -9.83
C TYR A 12 -26.92 1.00 -9.80
N LYS A 13 -26.11 0.62 -10.81
CA LYS A 13 -24.73 1.15 -10.99
C LYS A 13 -24.55 2.11 -12.17
N LYS A 14 -25.57 2.33 -13.01
CA LYS A 14 -25.51 3.29 -14.13
C LYS A 14 -26.28 4.61 -13.91
N VAL A 15 -26.97 4.75 -12.78
CA VAL A 15 -27.63 6.02 -12.38
C VAL A 15 -26.93 6.68 -11.18
N PHE A 16 -26.12 5.93 -10.42
CA PHE A 16 -25.26 6.52 -9.37
C PHE A 16 -23.97 7.15 -9.93
N PHE A 17 -23.54 6.74 -11.13
CA PHE A 17 -22.38 7.32 -11.82
C PHE A 17 -22.72 8.54 -12.70
N LEU A 18 -24.01 8.86 -12.88
CA LEU A 18 -24.47 10.04 -13.62
C LEU A 18 -24.93 11.19 -12.70
N VAL A 19 -25.04 10.96 -11.38
CA VAL A 19 -25.44 11.98 -10.39
C VAL A 19 -24.27 12.42 -9.51
N LEU A 20 -23.14 11.70 -9.52
CA LEU A 20 -21.88 12.13 -8.89
C LEU A 20 -20.91 12.85 -9.86
N ILE A 21 -21.38 13.23 -11.05
CA ILE A 21 -20.69 14.14 -11.99
C ILE A 21 -21.44 15.49 -12.09
N LEU A 22 -22.42 15.74 -11.22
CA LEU A 22 -23.22 16.98 -11.22
C LEU A 22 -23.12 17.82 -9.95
N LEU A 23 -22.27 17.45 -8.99
CA LEU A 23 -21.99 18.24 -7.79
C LEU A 23 -20.52 18.01 -7.37
N PHE A 24 -19.59 18.58 -8.13
CA PHE A 24 -18.29 19.14 -7.72
C PHE A 24 -17.50 19.51 -9.00
N SER A 25 -18.15 20.26 -9.90
CA SER A 25 -17.46 21.36 -10.56
C SER A 25 -17.71 22.57 -9.66
N VAL A 26 -17.04 22.62 -8.50
CA VAL A 26 -16.47 23.93 -8.19
C VAL A 26 -15.47 24.06 -9.33
N LYS A 27 -15.79 24.90 -10.32
CA LYS A 27 -14.70 25.60 -10.96
C LYS A 27 -13.94 26.16 -9.76
N SER A 28 -12.72 25.69 -9.51
CA SER A 28 -11.75 26.56 -8.88
C SER A 28 -11.80 27.79 -9.77
N PHE A 29 -12.51 28.81 -9.32
CA PHE A 29 -12.39 30.11 -9.93
C PHE A 29 -10.92 30.44 -9.71
N ALA A 30 -10.11 30.36 -10.76
CA ALA A 30 -8.79 30.93 -10.73
C ALA A 30 -8.97 32.35 -10.19
N GLN A 31 -8.22 32.70 -9.16
CA GLN A 31 -8.22 34.08 -8.69
C GLN A 31 -7.66 34.88 -9.88
N ASP A 32 -8.32 35.97 -10.28
CA ASP A 32 -7.96 36.77 -11.48
C ASP A 32 -6.57 37.46 -11.39
N CYS A 33 -5.67 37.00 -10.52
CA CYS A 33 -4.31 37.49 -10.31
C CYS A 33 -3.38 36.40 -9.72
N SER A 34 -3.65 35.13 -9.99
CA SER A 34 -3.00 33.98 -9.29
C SER A 34 -1.65 33.58 -9.86
N VAL A 35 -1.37 33.98 -11.09
CA VAL A 35 -0.11 33.73 -11.80
C VAL A 35 0.42 35.02 -12.41
N ILE A 36 1.72 35.09 -12.66
CA ILE A 36 2.33 36.32 -13.20
C ILE A 36 1.77 36.69 -14.59
N SER A 37 1.32 35.72 -15.39
CA SER A 37 0.72 35.93 -16.72
C SER A 37 -0.63 36.65 -16.69
N ASP A 38 -1.28 36.74 -15.52
CA ASP A 38 -2.49 37.56 -15.35
C ASP A 38 -2.15 39.06 -15.37
N PHE A 39 -0.90 39.43 -15.04
CA PHE A 39 -0.43 40.81 -14.93
C PHE A 39 0.38 41.26 -16.15
N THR A 40 0.20 42.51 -16.54
CA THR A 40 1.02 43.17 -17.56
C THR A 40 2.04 44.11 -16.89
N PRO A 41 3.35 43.93 -17.10
CA PRO A 41 4.34 44.86 -16.55
C PRO A 41 4.18 46.24 -17.20
N VAL A 42 4.36 47.31 -16.41
CA VAL A 42 4.29 48.69 -16.93
C VAL A 42 5.46 49.55 -16.47
N CYS A 43 5.97 50.37 -17.41
CA CYS A 43 6.84 51.50 -17.13
C CYS A 43 5.98 52.78 -17.06
N ILE A 44 5.96 53.47 -15.92
CA ILE A 44 5.14 54.68 -15.74
C ILE A 44 5.85 55.94 -16.28
N GLY A 45 7.15 55.87 -16.57
CA GLY A 45 7.93 56.95 -17.19
C GLY A 45 7.74 57.10 -18.70
N THR A 46 7.02 56.17 -19.34
CA THR A 46 6.68 56.21 -20.78
C THR A 46 5.17 56.13 -20.95
N THR A 47 4.65 56.73 -22.03
CA THR A 47 3.24 56.57 -22.39
C THR A 47 3.02 55.19 -22.98
N GLN A 48 2.14 54.39 -22.37
CA GLN A 48 1.82 53.03 -22.81
C GLN A 48 0.35 52.90 -23.14
N THR A 49 0.04 52.20 -24.22
CA THR A 49 -1.32 52.03 -24.73
C THR A 49 -1.61 50.55 -24.92
N TYR A 50 -2.74 50.08 -24.39
CA TYR A 50 -3.21 48.71 -24.56
C TYR A 50 -4.68 48.70 -25.00
N THR A 51 -5.07 47.64 -25.72
CA THR A 51 -6.46 47.43 -26.12
C THR A 51 -7.26 46.89 -24.95
N ALA A 52 -8.35 47.59 -24.59
CA ALA A 52 -9.22 47.18 -23.49
C ALA A 52 -10.06 45.96 -23.88
N GLU A 53 -10.27 45.05 -22.93
CA GLU A 53 -11.21 43.94 -23.13
C GLU A 53 -12.64 44.49 -23.33
N THR A 54 -13.44 43.80 -24.16
CA THR A 54 -14.81 44.18 -24.48
C THR A 54 -15.77 43.05 -24.14
N SER A 55 -17.07 43.35 -24.10
CA SER A 55 -18.16 42.47 -23.63
C SER A 55 -18.46 41.23 -24.49
N GLY A 56 -17.45 40.66 -25.17
CA GLY A 56 -17.48 39.41 -25.94
C GLY A 56 -16.61 38.26 -25.40
N GLY A 57 -15.72 38.51 -24.43
CA GLY A 57 -15.10 37.48 -23.59
C GLY A 57 -15.89 37.37 -22.28
N SER A 58 -15.91 36.22 -21.60
CA SER A 58 -16.68 36.01 -20.36
C SER A 58 -16.60 37.25 -19.46
N ALA A 59 -17.75 37.87 -19.16
CA ALA A 59 -17.84 38.86 -18.10
C ALA A 59 -17.32 38.18 -16.81
N ARG A 60 -16.06 38.44 -16.46
CA ARG A 60 -15.42 37.95 -15.23
C ARG A 60 -15.97 38.78 -14.08
N ASP A 61 -17.22 38.51 -13.78
CA ASP A 61 -17.95 39.12 -12.68
C ASP A 61 -17.51 38.41 -11.40
N ILE A 62 -16.84 39.18 -10.52
CA ILE A 62 -16.67 38.97 -9.08
C ILE A 62 -16.32 37.52 -8.64
N THR A 63 -15.04 37.25 -8.37
CA THR A 63 -14.65 36.14 -7.49
C THR A 63 -15.15 36.44 -6.07
N PRO A 64 -16.06 35.64 -5.48
CA PRO A 64 -16.54 35.92 -4.12
C PRO A 64 -15.41 35.78 -3.10
N GLY A 65 -15.02 36.88 -2.45
CA GLY A 65 -14.01 36.89 -1.39
C GLY A 65 -12.89 37.92 -1.55
N ASN A 66 -12.72 38.49 -2.76
CA ASN A 66 -11.63 39.42 -3.04
C ASN A 66 -11.99 40.87 -2.62
N ASN A 67 -11.07 41.54 -1.90
CA ASN A 67 -11.23 42.94 -1.49
C ASN A 67 -10.62 43.89 -2.53
N TYR A 68 -11.38 44.19 -3.59
CA TYR A 68 -10.97 45.15 -4.64
C TYR A 68 -11.09 46.63 -4.22
N GLY A 69 -11.19 46.88 -2.91
CA GLY A 69 -11.30 48.22 -2.36
C GLY A 69 -12.60 48.92 -2.72
N CYS A 70 -12.51 49.99 -3.51
CA CYS A 70 -13.68 50.78 -3.93
C CYS A 70 -14.41 50.18 -5.14
N LEU A 71 -13.77 49.27 -5.88
CA LEU A 71 -14.36 48.61 -7.05
C LEU A 71 -15.34 47.52 -6.60
N ASN A 72 -16.63 47.82 -6.67
CA ASN A 72 -17.68 46.84 -6.37
C ASN A 72 -17.90 45.82 -7.50
N PHE A 73 -17.48 46.17 -8.72
CA PHE A 73 -17.59 45.38 -9.95
C PHE A 73 -16.30 45.57 -10.77
N THR A 74 -15.82 44.51 -11.41
CA THR A 74 -14.57 44.53 -12.18
C THR A 74 -14.72 43.93 -13.58
N PRO A 75 -15.69 44.40 -14.40
CA PRO A 75 -15.90 43.86 -15.74
C PRO A 75 -14.72 44.23 -16.66
N ASN A 76 -14.40 43.31 -17.59
CA ASN A 76 -13.41 43.52 -18.65
C ASN A 76 -12.08 44.09 -18.11
N SER A 77 -11.57 43.48 -17.05
CA SER A 77 -10.49 44.01 -16.24
C SER A 77 -9.13 43.47 -16.69
N LYS A 78 -8.08 44.28 -16.50
CA LYS A 78 -6.70 43.90 -16.78
C LYS A 78 -5.80 44.32 -15.63
N TRP A 79 -4.95 43.40 -15.19
CA TRP A 79 -3.96 43.64 -14.15
C TRP A 79 -2.66 44.16 -14.72
N PHE A 80 -2.03 45.02 -13.94
CA PHE A 80 -0.73 45.60 -14.23
C PHE A 80 0.15 45.57 -12.99
N PHE A 81 1.47 45.56 -13.18
CA PHE A 81 2.41 45.71 -12.08
C PHE A 81 3.67 46.49 -12.49
N PHE A 82 4.36 47.03 -11.49
CA PHE A 82 5.69 47.62 -11.67
C PHE A 82 6.51 47.51 -10.38
N GLN A 83 7.84 47.61 -10.52
CA GLN A 83 8.74 47.82 -9.39
C GLN A 83 9.14 49.30 -9.33
N ALA A 84 9.06 49.94 -8.16
CA ALA A 84 9.58 51.29 -7.99
C ALA A 84 11.11 51.25 -7.96
N SER A 85 11.77 51.88 -8.93
CA SER A 85 13.23 52.02 -8.99
C SER A 85 13.72 53.04 -7.96
N THR A 86 13.04 54.19 -7.84
CA THR A 86 13.33 55.22 -6.82
C THR A 86 12.11 55.52 -5.97
N GLY A 87 12.33 55.98 -4.72
CA GLY A 87 11.24 56.38 -3.82
C GLY A 87 10.81 57.84 -4.05
N GLY A 88 9.53 58.15 -3.86
CA GLY A 88 8.95 59.47 -4.14
C GLY A 88 7.44 59.41 -4.39
N SER A 89 6.83 60.50 -4.85
CA SER A 89 5.42 60.48 -5.28
C SER A 89 5.28 59.87 -6.66
N LEU A 90 4.26 59.04 -6.88
CA LEU A 90 3.94 58.45 -8.18
C LEU A 90 2.53 58.89 -8.60
N ILE A 91 2.43 59.44 -9.81
CA ILE A 91 1.18 59.92 -10.40
C ILE A 91 0.98 59.20 -11.74
N ILE A 92 -0.05 58.36 -11.82
CA ILE A 92 -0.39 57.62 -13.03
C ILE A 92 -1.68 58.21 -13.60
N ASN A 93 -1.59 58.81 -14.78
CA ASN A 93 -2.75 59.31 -15.52
C ASN A 93 -3.26 58.22 -16.47
N GLN A 94 -4.53 57.87 -16.35
CA GLN A 94 -5.23 57.01 -17.28
C GLN A 94 -6.13 57.86 -18.19
N THR A 95 -6.10 57.58 -19.49
CA THR A 95 -7.04 58.11 -20.49
C THR A 95 -7.46 56.98 -21.44
N ASN A 96 -8.49 57.19 -22.26
CA ASN A 96 -8.87 56.21 -23.28
C ASN A 96 -9.31 56.85 -24.60
N SER A 97 -9.15 56.11 -25.70
CA SER A 97 -9.30 56.63 -27.08
C SER A 97 -10.73 56.97 -27.49
N ASN A 98 -11.74 56.47 -26.77
CA ASN A 98 -13.15 56.57 -27.14
C ASN A 98 -14.05 57.22 -26.06
N ASN A 99 -13.44 57.86 -25.05
CA ASN A 99 -14.12 58.48 -23.92
C ASN A 99 -15.16 57.58 -23.22
N VAL A 100 -14.82 56.31 -23.02
CA VAL A 100 -15.68 55.32 -22.33
C VAL A 100 -15.34 55.24 -20.84
N ASP A 101 -16.29 54.73 -20.05
CA ASP A 101 -16.17 54.58 -18.59
C ASP A 101 -15.13 53.53 -18.19
N VAL A 102 -14.13 53.92 -17.39
CA VAL A 102 -13.01 53.07 -16.96
C VAL A 102 -12.72 53.34 -15.49
N ASP A 103 -12.70 52.28 -14.66
CA ASP A 103 -12.35 52.38 -13.24
C ASP A 103 -10.97 51.77 -12.95
N GLY A 104 -10.44 51.97 -11.74
CA GLY A 104 -9.21 51.30 -11.34
C GLY A 104 -8.87 51.38 -9.86
N ALA A 105 -7.97 50.49 -9.43
CA ALA A 105 -7.45 50.45 -8.06
C ALA A 105 -5.99 49.98 -8.02
N ILE A 106 -5.19 50.50 -7.08
CA ILE A 106 -3.75 50.19 -6.95
C ILE A 106 -3.36 49.77 -5.52
N TRP A 107 -2.49 48.77 -5.40
CA TRP A 107 -2.03 48.14 -4.16
C TRP A 107 -0.49 48.04 -4.08
N GLY A 108 0.00 47.94 -2.84
CA GLY A 108 1.41 47.77 -2.50
C GLY A 108 1.76 48.52 -1.20
N PRO A 109 3.05 48.62 -0.83
CA PRO A 109 4.20 47.94 -1.44
C PRO A 109 4.22 46.43 -1.14
N PHE A 110 4.67 45.63 -2.10
CA PHE A 110 5.01 44.20 -1.93
C PHE A 110 6.53 44.00 -1.96
N ASP A 111 7.01 42.99 -1.23
CA ASP A 111 8.44 42.71 -1.09
C ASP A 111 9.03 42.04 -2.34
N SER A 112 8.22 41.28 -3.08
CA SER A 112 8.57 40.59 -4.32
C SER A 112 7.30 40.30 -5.15
N ILE A 113 7.47 39.82 -6.38
CA ILE A 113 6.37 39.32 -7.21
C ILE A 113 5.65 38.15 -6.51
N ASN A 114 6.39 37.24 -5.89
CA ASN A 114 5.79 36.11 -5.16
C ASN A 114 4.98 36.57 -3.94
N ASP A 115 5.43 37.61 -3.24
CA ASP A 115 4.68 38.22 -2.14
C ASP A 115 3.36 38.83 -2.65
N MET A 116 3.41 39.57 -3.76
CA MET A 116 2.24 40.12 -4.46
C MET A 116 1.25 39.01 -4.87
N LEU A 117 1.71 37.96 -5.56
CA LEU A 117 0.85 36.86 -6.00
C LEU A 117 0.25 36.09 -4.82
N SER A 118 1.01 35.88 -3.74
CA SER A 118 0.52 35.20 -2.53
C SER A 118 -0.61 35.94 -1.82
N GLN A 119 -0.71 37.26 -2.03
CA GLN A 119 -1.74 38.11 -1.47
C GLN A 119 -2.89 38.40 -2.44
N CYS A 120 -2.83 37.86 -3.68
CA CYS A 120 -3.93 37.95 -4.64
C CYS A 120 -5.24 37.49 -4.01
N GLY A 121 -6.31 38.25 -4.27
CA GLY A 121 -7.63 38.03 -3.67
C GLY A 121 -7.76 38.34 -2.17
N SER A 122 -6.68 38.75 -1.51
CA SER A 122 -6.70 39.16 -0.09
C SER A 122 -5.96 40.48 0.15
N PHE A 123 -5.76 41.28 -0.91
CA PHE A 123 -5.11 42.57 -0.83
C PHE A 123 -5.71 43.47 0.25
N SER A 124 -4.84 44.28 0.85
CA SER A 124 -5.24 45.33 1.79
C SER A 124 -6.08 46.40 1.08
N THR A 125 -6.56 47.39 1.84
CA THR A 125 -7.17 48.58 1.25
C THR A 125 -6.24 49.18 0.19
N PRO A 126 -6.74 49.52 -1.02
CA PRO A 126 -5.91 50.13 -2.06
C PRO A 126 -5.23 51.40 -1.56
N LEU A 127 -4.06 51.69 -2.13
CA LEU A 127 -3.34 52.95 -1.95
C LEU A 127 -4.10 54.11 -2.60
N ASP A 128 -4.72 53.86 -3.74
CA ASP A 128 -5.64 54.77 -4.43
C ASP A 128 -6.65 53.96 -5.27
N CYS A 129 -7.81 54.54 -5.52
CA CYS A 129 -8.92 53.85 -6.17
C CYS A 129 -9.92 54.87 -6.76
N ASP A 130 -10.34 54.64 -8.00
CA ASP A 130 -11.31 55.45 -8.72
C ASP A 130 -12.43 54.56 -9.26
N TYR A 131 -13.69 54.99 -9.11
CA TYR A 131 -14.89 54.28 -9.56
C TYR A 131 -15.94 55.25 -10.16
N GLU A 132 -15.50 56.45 -10.53
CA GLU A 132 -16.39 57.50 -11.01
C GLU A 132 -16.68 57.28 -12.52
N PRO A 133 -17.86 57.68 -13.02
CA PRO A 133 -18.31 57.37 -14.39
C PRO A 133 -17.59 58.19 -15.49
N GLU A 134 -16.36 58.59 -15.24
CA GLU A 134 -15.54 59.43 -16.10
C GLU A 134 -14.68 58.57 -17.04
N SER A 135 -14.21 59.21 -18.12
CA SER A 135 -13.37 58.52 -19.12
C SER A 135 -11.87 58.54 -18.83
N PHE A 136 -11.51 59.02 -17.64
CA PHE A 136 -10.14 59.19 -17.19
C PHE A 136 -10.12 59.15 -15.67
N PHE A 137 -9.01 58.66 -15.11
CA PHE A 137 -8.72 58.81 -13.70
C PHE A 137 -7.23 59.04 -13.48
N THR A 138 -6.87 59.38 -12.24
CA THR A 138 -5.48 59.57 -11.84
C THR A 138 -5.23 58.84 -10.54
N PHE A 139 -4.29 57.88 -10.54
CA PHE A 139 -3.74 57.38 -9.29
C PHE A 139 -2.68 58.35 -8.79
N ASN A 140 -2.83 58.82 -7.55
CA ASN A 140 -1.91 59.70 -6.87
C ASN A 140 -1.40 59.05 -5.59
N ILE A 141 -0.24 58.40 -5.68
CA ILE A 141 0.39 57.71 -4.56
C ILE A 141 1.43 58.66 -3.94
N PRO A 142 1.19 59.18 -2.71
CA PRO A 142 2.06 60.20 -2.12
C PRO A 142 3.49 59.73 -1.88
N THR A 143 3.69 58.43 -1.68
CA THR A 143 5.02 57.84 -1.48
C THR A 143 5.04 56.38 -1.93
N VAL A 144 5.88 56.06 -2.91
CA VAL A 144 6.34 54.71 -3.23
C VAL A 144 7.74 54.48 -2.67
N THR A 145 8.07 53.22 -2.39
CA THR A 145 9.34 52.79 -1.79
C THR A 145 10.20 52.08 -2.83
N SER A 146 11.46 52.51 -2.97
CA SER A 146 12.43 51.88 -3.89
C SER A 146 12.59 50.38 -3.61
N GLY A 147 12.65 49.59 -4.68
CA GLY A 147 12.79 48.13 -4.68
C GLY A 147 11.49 47.35 -4.43
N LYS A 148 10.37 48.04 -4.17
CA LYS A 148 9.08 47.39 -3.89
C LYS A 148 8.20 47.30 -5.13
N TYR A 149 7.35 46.27 -5.14
CA TYR A 149 6.39 46.01 -6.20
C TYR A 149 5.02 46.61 -5.88
N TYR A 150 4.31 47.01 -6.92
CA TYR A 150 2.97 47.58 -6.87
C TYR A 150 2.13 46.95 -7.97
N ALA A 151 0.88 46.64 -7.65
CA ALA A 151 -0.08 46.03 -8.55
C ALA A 151 -1.27 46.97 -8.73
N PHE A 152 -1.83 47.08 -9.93
CA PHE A 152 -3.08 47.79 -10.12
C PHE A 152 -3.97 47.11 -11.16
N LEU A 153 -5.26 47.33 -11.00
CA LEU A 153 -6.32 46.82 -11.85
C LEU A 153 -6.98 47.98 -12.57
N VAL A 154 -7.26 47.80 -13.86
CA VAL A 154 -8.07 48.75 -14.64
C VAL A 154 -9.24 47.99 -15.27
N THR A 155 -10.45 48.54 -15.16
CA THR A 155 -11.69 47.90 -15.64
C THR A 155 -12.28 48.70 -16.79
N ASN A 156 -12.61 48.05 -17.91
CA ASN A 156 -13.44 48.70 -18.94
C ASN A 156 -14.92 48.51 -18.58
N PHE A 157 -15.43 49.40 -17.74
CA PHE A 157 -16.80 49.32 -17.22
C PHE A 157 -17.86 49.46 -18.32
N SER A 158 -17.61 50.30 -19.33
CA SER A 158 -18.50 50.44 -20.50
C SER A 158 -18.58 49.17 -21.34
N GLY A 159 -17.49 48.40 -21.40
CA GLY A 159 -17.37 47.19 -22.22
C GLY A 159 -17.33 47.44 -23.73
N ASP A 160 -17.20 48.70 -24.14
CA ASP A 160 -17.06 49.14 -25.53
C ASP A 160 -15.58 49.08 -25.96
N PRO A 161 -15.28 48.80 -27.25
CA PRO A 161 -13.91 48.81 -27.75
C PRO A 161 -13.24 50.17 -27.51
N THR A 162 -12.12 50.17 -26.81
CA THR A 162 -11.28 51.36 -26.58
C THR A 162 -9.83 50.93 -26.37
N ASN A 163 -8.88 51.84 -26.59
CA ASN A 163 -7.52 51.67 -26.09
C ASN A 163 -7.36 52.50 -24.82
N ILE A 164 -6.82 51.90 -23.78
CA ILE A 164 -6.48 52.59 -22.53
C ILE A 164 -5.02 53.00 -22.60
N THR A 165 -4.74 54.24 -22.23
CA THR A 165 -3.42 54.84 -22.23
C THR A 165 -3.04 55.25 -20.82
N LEU A 166 -1.91 54.75 -20.34
CA LEU A 166 -1.30 55.09 -19.06
C LEU A 166 -0.09 55.99 -19.31
N SER A 167 0.04 57.05 -18.52
CA SER A 167 1.13 58.03 -18.67
C SER A 167 1.54 58.64 -17.33
N ASP A 168 2.75 59.17 -17.27
CA ASP A 168 3.23 59.91 -16.11
C ASP A 168 2.45 61.23 -15.92
N GLY A 169 1.89 61.44 -14.73
CA GLY A 169 1.25 62.69 -14.33
C GLY A 169 2.17 63.71 -13.66
N GLY A 170 3.49 63.50 -13.69
CA GLY A 170 4.49 64.35 -13.06
C GLY A 170 5.07 63.71 -11.79
N SER A 171 5.38 62.43 -11.86
CA SER A 171 5.95 61.63 -10.77
C SER A 171 7.35 62.15 -10.37
N THR A 172 7.68 61.99 -9.09
CA THR A 172 9.05 62.20 -8.59
C THR A 172 9.78 60.88 -8.33
N ALA A 173 9.05 59.77 -8.26
CA ALA A 173 9.58 58.41 -8.30
C ALA A 173 9.72 57.90 -9.75
N THR A 174 10.62 56.95 -9.96
CA THR A 174 10.81 56.24 -11.24
C THR A 174 10.49 54.75 -11.09
N THR A 175 10.05 54.11 -12.17
CA THR A 175 9.83 52.64 -12.23
C THR A 175 11.05 51.95 -12.84
N ASN A 176 11.29 50.69 -12.46
CA ASN A 176 12.33 49.85 -13.07
C ASN A 176 11.84 49.38 -14.44
N CYS A 177 12.57 49.68 -15.51
CA CYS A 177 12.18 49.39 -16.89
C CYS A 177 13.29 48.67 -17.68
N SER A 178 14.19 47.97 -16.99
CA SER A 178 15.22 47.10 -17.54
C SER A 178 14.91 45.67 -17.08
N GLN A 179 14.30 44.86 -17.95
CA GLN A 179 14.37 43.40 -17.84
C GLN A 179 15.77 42.96 -18.29
N ASP A 180 16.26 41.88 -17.69
CA ASP A 180 17.58 41.25 -17.86
C ASP A 180 17.28 39.77 -17.63
N SER A 181 16.89 39.09 -18.72
CA SER A 181 16.25 37.77 -18.73
C SER A 181 17.23 36.63 -18.44
N ASP A 182 18.50 36.82 -18.76
CA ASP A 182 19.58 35.87 -18.51
C ASP A 182 20.43 36.18 -17.26
N GLY A 183 20.36 37.39 -16.71
CA GLY A 183 21.09 37.83 -15.53
C GLY A 183 22.54 38.21 -15.79
N ASP A 184 22.90 38.52 -17.04
CA ASP A 184 24.27 38.86 -17.44
C ASP A 184 24.66 40.33 -17.20
N ASN A 185 23.68 41.15 -16.77
CA ASN A 185 23.75 42.58 -16.48
C ASN A 185 23.70 43.50 -17.72
N ILE A 186 23.28 42.98 -18.86
CA ILE A 186 22.77 43.73 -20.01
C ILE A 186 21.24 43.58 -19.96
N ALA A 187 20.54 44.65 -20.34
CA ALA A 187 19.08 44.64 -20.28
C ALA A 187 18.55 44.22 -21.63
N ASP A 188 17.50 43.40 -21.70
CA ASP A 188 16.93 42.79 -22.92
C ASP A 188 16.77 43.79 -24.09
N VAL A 189 16.45 45.06 -23.80
CA VAL A 189 16.34 46.12 -24.82
C VAL A 189 17.67 46.51 -25.51
N TYR A 190 18.80 46.08 -24.94
CA TYR A 190 20.17 46.28 -25.40
C TYR A 190 20.93 44.97 -25.56
N ASP A 191 20.31 43.86 -25.18
CA ASP A 191 20.80 42.51 -25.40
C ASP A 191 20.47 42.07 -26.82
N LEU A 192 21.26 41.15 -27.35
CA LEU A 192 21.03 40.50 -28.65
C LEU A 192 20.79 38.99 -28.51
N ASP A 193 20.90 38.45 -27.30
CA ASP A 193 20.77 37.04 -26.92
C ASP A 193 20.18 37.02 -25.49
N ASP A 194 18.86 37.19 -25.39
CA ASP A 194 18.15 37.47 -24.12
C ASP A 194 18.21 36.29 -23.10
N ASP A 195 18.63 35.09 -23.52
CA ASP A 195 18.73 33.91 -22.65
C ASP A 195 20.15 33.30 -22.52
N ASN A 196 21.12 33.84 -23.26
CA ASN A 196 22.53 33.43 -23.27
C ASN A 196 22.75 31.96 -23.72
N ASP A 197 21.88 31.43 -24.58
CA ASP A 197 22.09 30.14 -25.25
C ASP A 197 23.11 30.26 -26.41
N GLY A 198 23.43 31.49 -26.82
CA GLY A 198 24.38 31.81 -27.88
C GLY A 198 23.74 32.07 -29.23
N ILE A 199 22.46 31.77 -29.44
CA ILE A 199 21.69 32.12 -30.62
C ILE A 199 21.19 33.57 -30.46
N LEU A 200 21.07 34.30 -31.56
CA LEU A 200 20.61 35.69 -31.49
C LEU A 200 19.08 35.78 -31.53
N ASP A 201 18.49 36.72 -30.78
CA ASP A 201 17.03 36.92 -30.73
C ASP A 201 16.40 37.09 -32.11
N ILE A 202 17.14 37.70 -33.04
CA ILE A 202 16.69 37.98 -34.41
C ILE A 202 16.52 36.69 -35.23
N ASP A 203 17.32 35.68 -34.91
CA ASP A 203 17.38 34.39 -35.57
C ASP A 203 16.33 33.43 -34.98
N GLU A 204 15.87 33.68 -33.76
CA GLU A 204 14.79 32.95 -33.08
C GLU A 204 13.40 33.57 -33.29
N GLN A 205 13.34 34.72 -33.97
CA GLN A 205 12.10 35.42 -34.29
C GLN A 205 11.68 35.26 -35.75
N SER A 206 10.37 35.39 -36.00
CA SER A 206 9.83 35.46 -37.36
C SER A 206 9.89 36.88 -37.91
N CYS A 207 10.99 37.23 -38.57
CA CYS A 207 11.19 38.56 -39.13
C CYS A 207 10.67 38.70 -40.57
N THR A 208 9.84 39.71 -40.81
CA THR A 208 9.35 40.07 -42.15
C THR A 208 9.78 41.48 -42.53
N THR A 209 10.48 41.62 -43.65
CA THR A 209 10.84 42.95 -44.17
C THR A 209 9.70 43.49 -45.05
N THR A 210 9.08 44.57 -44.61
CA THR A 210 8.07 45.29 -45.38
C THR A 210 8.72 46.40 -46.19
N ASN A 211 8.62 46.30 -47.52
CA ASN A 211 9.06 47.36 -48.44
C ASN A 211 7.92 48.35 -48.67
N VAL A 212 8.07 49.58 -48.21
CA VAL A 212 7.14 50.68 -48.47
C VAL A 212 7.61 51.43 -49.72
N PRO A 213 6.84 51.40 -50.83
CA PRO A 213 7.16 52.18 -52.01
C PRO A 213 7.12 53.67 -51.69
N GLY A 214 7.98 54.46 -52.34
CA GLY A 214 7.90 55.91 -52.22
C GLY A 214 6.55 56.43 -52.72
N ALA A 215 5.93 57.32 -51.95
CA ALA A 215 4.63 57.89 -52.28
C ALA A 215 4.58 59.39 -51.98
N ASN A 216 3.56 60.06 -52.51
CA ASN A 216 3.21 61.41 -52.08
C ASN A 216 2.53 61.34 -50.71
N ALA A 217 2.57 62.44 -49.98
CA ALA A 217 1.85 62.60 -48.72
C ALA A 217 0.34 62.32 -48.90
N SER A 218 -0.31 61.86 -47.84
CA SER A 218 -1.71 61.42 -47.87
C SER A 218 -2.73 62.56 -47.73
N SER A 219 -2.38 63.59 -46.96
CA SER A 219 -3.23 64.75 -46.75
C SER A 219 -2.42 65.96 -46.31
N ALA A 220 -2.95 67.15 -46.58
CA ALA A 220 -2.38 68.38 -46.07
C ALA A 220 -3.49 69.33 -45.61
N THR A 221 -3.35 69.87 -44.41
CA THR A 221 -4.31 70.76 -43.77
C THR A 221 -3.63 72.05 -43.32
N SER A 222 -4.42 73.07 -43.04
CA SER A 222 -3.92 74.33 -42.50
C SER A 222 -4.90 74.91 -41.51
N SER A 223 -4.37 75.40 -40.40
CA SER A 223 -5.08 76.11 -39.34
C SER A 223 -5.18 77.62 -39.62
N THR A 224 -4.40 78.14 -40.57
CA THR A 224 -3.99 79.57 -40.60
C THR A 224 -3.95 80.18 -42.00
N GLY A 225 -4.93 79.91 -42.86
CA GLY A 225 -5.16 80.73 -44.08
C GLY A 225 -4.38 80.33 -45.34
N VAL A 226 -3.68 79.18 -45.34
CA VAL A 226 -3.06 78.62 -46.55
C VAL A 226 -4.14 78.39 -47.61
N SER A 227 -3.92 78.90 -48.82
CA SER A 227 -4.85 78.72 -49.93
C SER A 227 -4.65 77.36 -50.58
N SER A 228 -5.73 76.56 -50.64
CA SER A 228 -5.75 75.20 -51.23
C SER A 228 -4.68 74.27 -50.66
N PRO A 229 -4.68 73.97 -49.34
CA PRO A 229 -3.62 73.17 -48.70
C PRO A 229 -3.48 71.76 -49.29
N GLY A 230 -4.58 71.16 -49.76
CA GLY A 230 -4.56 69.84 -50.41
C GLY A 230 -3.86 69.81 -51.77
N ASN A 231 -3.41 70.95 -52.29
CA ASN A 231 -2.56 71.00 -53.48
C ASN A 231 -1.10 70.64 -53.18
N ALA A 232 -0.70 70.47 -51.92
CA ALA A 232 0.70 70.16 -51.56
C ALA A 232 1.06 68.66 -51.62
N ILE A 233 0.14 67.79 -52.03
CA ILE A 233 0.27 66.32 -51.89
C ILE A 233 0.22 65.58 -53.24
N GLY A 234 0.47 66.26 -54.36
CA GLY A 234 0.53 65.61 -55.67
C GLY A 234 1.24 66.45 -56.72
N SER A 235 1.91 65.78 -57.67
CA SER A 235 2.55 66.42 -58.83
C SER A 235 1.53 66.82 -59.90
N ASP A 236 0.53 67.64 -59.52
CA ASP A 236 -0.50 68.14 -60.44
C ASP A 236 -0.26 69.59 -60.88
N ASN A 237 0.88 70.17 -60.48
CA ASN A 237 1.33 71.52 -60.79
C ASN A 237 0.36 72.59 -60.24
N GLN A 238 -0.42 72.24 -59.22
CA GLN A 238 -1.23 73.16 -58.43
C GLN A 238 -0.56 73.35 -57.08
N LEU A 239 -0.45 74.60 -56.62
CA LEU A 239 0.29 74.89 -55.40
C LEU A 239 -0.60 75.27 -54.23
N ALA A 240 -0.22 74.80 -53.04
CA ALA A 240 -0.68 75.32 -51.77
C ALA A 240 0.07 76.62 -51.45
N TRP A 241 -0.65 77.73 -51.38
CA TRP A 241 -0.03 79.06 -51.31
C TRP A 241 -0.05 79.66 -49.91
N MET A 242 1.13 80.12 -49.48
CA MET A 242 1.36 80.92 -48.28
C MET A 242 1.86 82.32 -48.66
N ASN A 243 1.39 83.37 -47.97
CA ASN A 243 1.79 84.75 -48.14
C ASN A 243 2.18 85.47 -46.82
N SER A 244 2.06 84.81 -45.67
CA SER A 244 2.40 85.36 -44.36
C SER A 244 3.13 84.34 -43.48
N SER A 245 3.97 84.81 -42.55
CA SER A 245 4.73 83.96 -41.62
C SER A 245 3.87 83.40 -40.48
N SER A 246 2.60 83.74 -40.45
CA SER A 246 1.60 83.18 -39.55
C SER A 246 0.90 81.95 -40.12
N GLU A 247 1.15 81.60 -41.39
CA GLU A 247 0.48 80.52 -42.09
C GLU A 247 1.35 79.26 -42.05
N GLU A 248 0.76 78.14 -41.64
CA GLU A 248 1.40 76.84 -41.57
C GLU A 248 0.58 75.78 -42.32
N LEU A 249 1.30 74.88 -42.96
CA LEU A 249 0.79 73.71 -43.65
C LEU A 249 1.22 72.47 -42.87
N ILE A 250 0.26 71.68 -42.40
CA ILE A 250 0.50 70.40 -41.75
C ILE A 250 0.27 69.29 -42.78
N VAL A 251 1.32 68.57 -43.12
CA VAL A 251 1.32 67.51 -44.13
C VAL A 251 1.41 66.16 -43.44
N ASN A 252 0.42 65.29 -43.64
CA ASN A 252 0.43 63.91 -43.16
C ASN A 252 0.97 63.00 -44.27
N LEU A 253 2.10 62.34 -44.00
CA LEU A 253 2.79 61.45 -44.94
C LEU A 253 2.03 60.14 -45.21
N GLY A 254 1.03 59.81 -44.39
CA GLY A 254 0.16 58.63 -44.56
C GLY A 254 0.73 57.34 -43.97
N SER A 255 1.97 57.37 -43.50
CA SER A 255 2.63 56.29 -42.77
C SER A 255 3.67 56.92 -41.84
N VAL A 256 4.04 56.21 -40.77
CA VAL A 256 5.22 56.57 -39.98
C VAL A 256 6.44 56.33 -40.86
N ILE A 257 7.25 57.37 -41.04
CA ILE A 257 8.46 57.34 -41.84
C ILE A 257 9.66 57.23 -40.90
N PRO A 258 10.49 56.16 -41.00
CA PRO A 258 11.63 55.98 -40.12
C PRO A 258 12.69 57.07 -40.24
N ALA A 259 13.46 57.27 -39.17
CA ALA A 259 14.66 58.11 -39.20
C ALA A 259 15.61 57.73 -40.36
N GLY A 260 16.19 58.73 -41.02
CA GLY A 260 17.10 58.56 -42.15
C GLY A 260 16.44 58.52 -43.53
N VAL A 261 15.11 58.36 -43.62
CA VAL A 261 14.38 58.42 -44.90
C VAL A 261 14.29 59.86 -45.41
N THR A 262 14.41 60.04 -46.73
CA THR A 262 14.39 61.38 -47.36
C THR A 262 13.01 61.74 -47.90
N ILE A 263 12.50 62.88 -47.43
CA ILE A 263 11.34 63.58 -47.96
C ILE A 263 11.80 64.55 -49.05
N THR A 264 11.13 64.53 -50.20
CA THR A 264 11.27 65.52 -51.27
C THR A 264 10.10 66.48 -51.24
N ILE A 265 10.38 67.77 -51.17
CA ILE A 265 9.41 68.86 -51.18
C ILE A 265 9.63 69.68 -52.44
N GLU A 266 8.69 69.61 -53.37
CA GLU A 266 8.61 70.46 -54.55
C GLU A 266 7.90 71.76 -54.18
N ALA A 267 8.64 72.87 -54.22
CA ALA A 267 8.11 74.16 -53.81
C ALA A 267 8.74 75.29 -54.62
N MET A 268 8.09 76.44 -54.66
CA MET A 268 8.56 77.62 -55.37
C MET A 268 8.32 78.90 -54.60
N LYS A 269 9.14 79.93 -54.88
CA LYS A 269 8.83 81.31 -54.50
C LYS A 269 8.21 82.08 -55.66
N TYR A 270 7.16 82.84 -55.38
CA TYR A 270 6.56 83.79 -56.31
C TYR A 270 7.00 85.23 -56.00
N ARG A 271 7.37 86.02 -57.02
CA ARG A 271 7.87 87.39 -56.84
C ARG A 271 7.50 88.35 -57.97
N ASN A 272 7.18 89.61 -57.64
CA ASN A 272 6.97 90.70 -58.62
C ASN A 272 8.04 91.85 -58.66
N SER A 273 9.00 92.00 -57.72
CA SER A 273 10.27 92.79 -57.87
C SER A 273 11.19 92.81 -56.60
N GLY A 274 12.48 93.18 -56.74
CA GLY A 274 13.69 92.91 -55.90
C GLY A 274 13.70 93.17 -54.36
N GLY A 275 14.57 92.43 -53.61
CA GLY A 275 14.59 92.26 -52.13
C GLY A 275 14.80 90.79 -51.64
N ASN A 276 14.93 90.50 -50.33
CA ASN A 276 15.30 89.16 -49.80
C ASN A 276 14.36 87.98 -50.18
N ASN A 277 14.89 86.75 -50.19
CA ASN A 277 14.19 85.51 -50.54
C ASN A 277 13.19 85.08 -49.45
N VAL A 278 12.01 84.58 -49.84
CA VAL A 278 11.14 83.80 -48.93
C VAL A 278 11.88 82.50 -48.61
N GLN A 279 11.85 82.08 -47.35
CA GLN A 279 12.43 80.82 -46.89
C GLN A 279 11.32 79.89 -46.41
N MET A 280 11.51 78.59 -46.61
CA MET A 280 10.61 77.54 -46.14
C MET A 280 11.26 76.85 -44.95
N ILE A 281 10.54 76.76 -43.84
CA ILE A 281 10.94 76.00 -42.66
C ILE A 281 10.13 74.72 -42.66
N VAL A 282 10.81 73.60 -42.42
CA VAL A 282 10.23 72.25 -42.32
C VAL A 282 10.60 71.68 -40.97
N GLU A 283 9.61 71.17 -40.26
CA GLU A 283 9.74 70.49 -38.98
C GLU A 283 8.97 69.17 -39.01
N GLU A 284 9.38 68.19 -38.22
CA GLU A 284 8.80 66.85 -38.20
C GLU A 284 8.08 66.53 -36.89
N SER A 285 7.13 65.60 -36.94
CA SER A 285 6.33 65.19 -35.79
C SER A 285 5.80 63.76 -35.97
N TYR A 286 5.76 62.99 -34.89
CA TYR A 286 5.09 61.69 -34.86
C TYR A 286 3.57 61.83 -34.68
N ASP A 287 3.13 62.78 -33.85
CA ASP A 287 1.73 62.92 -33.39
C ASP A 287 0.93 64.03 -34.11
N GLY A 288 1.60 64.87 -34.90
CA GLY A 288 0.99 66.01 -35.59
C GLY A 288 0.74 67.22 -34.69
N VAL A 289 1.22 67.20 -33.44
CA VAL A 289 1.04 68.25 -32.43
C VAL A 289 2.40 68.83 -32.02
N SER A 290 3.37 67.97 -31.72
CA SER A 290 4.70 68.33 -31.23
C SER A 290 5.70 68.28 -32.37
N PHE A 291 6.12 69.45 -32.87
CA PHE A 291 7.04 69.56 -33.99
C PHE A 291 8.48 69.83 -33.54
N THR A 292 9.42 69.07 -34.09
CA THR A 292 10.86 69.12 -33.78
C THR A 292 11.71 69.16 -35.06
N SER A 293 13.05 69.15 -34.94
CA SER A 293 13.98 69.04 -36.08
C SER A 293 13.83 70.10 -37.19
N SER A 294 13.80 71.38 -36.82
CA SER A 294 13.60 72.50 -37.74
C SER A 294 14.75 72.69 -38.75
N THR A 295 14.42 72.63 -40.05
CA THR A 295 15.35 72.91 -41.15
C THR A 295 14.84 74.03 -42.04
N THR A 296 15.70 75.00 -42.40
CA THR A 296 15.35 76.16 -43.24
C THR A 296 15.92 76.05 -44.66
N TYR A 297 15.05 76.10 -45.65
CA TYR A 297 15.38 76.11 -47.08
C TYR A 297 15.23 77.51 -47.69
N THR A 298 16.21 77.90 -48.50
CA THR A 298 16.17 79.15 -49.28
C THR A 298 15.97 78.83 -50.76
N PHE A 299 15.09 79.58 -51.41
CA PHE A 299 14.84 79.47 -52.86
C PHE A 299 15.66 80.51 -53.62
N ASN A 300 16.32 80.08 -54.68
CA ASN A 300 17.23 80.92 -55.45
C ASN A 300 16.54 81.54 -56.67
N ASN A 301 15.60 80.83 -57.29
CA ASN A 301 14.94 81.25 -58.52
C ASN A 301 13.51 81.74 -58.25
N ASN A 302 13.09 82.83 -58.91
CA ASN A 302 11.71 83.27 -58.83
C ASN A 302 10.88 82.49 -59.85
N ASN A 303 9.65 82.16 -59.48
CA ASN A 303 8.67 81.58 -60.39
C ASN A 303 9.12 80.25 -61.02
N ALA A 304 9.96 79.49 -60.31
CA ALA A 304 10.40 78.16 -60.70
C ALA A 304 10.30 77.23 -59.49
N GLU A 305 9.80 76.02 -59.70
CA GLU A 305 9.79 74.94 -58.72
C GLU A 305 11.22 74.44 -58.48
N GLU A 306 11.54 74.23 -57.21
CA GLU A 306 12.80 73.68 -56.74
C GLU A 306 12.49 72.49 -55.83
N LEU A 307 13.18 71.37 -56.04
CA LEU A 307 13.13 70.22 -55.14
C LEU A 307 14.01 70.48 -53.92
N LYS A 308 13.45 70.31 -52.73
CA LYS A 308 14.16 70.37 -51.45
C LYS A 308 14.09 69.00 -50.78
N SER A 309 15.25 68.50 -50.34
CA SER A 309 15.34 67.22 -49.64
C SER A 309 15.44 67.47 -48.15
N TYR A 310 14.55 66.88 -47.37
CA TYR A 310 14.52 66.86 -45.92
C TYR A 310 14.67 65.43 -45.43
N THR A 311 15.68 65.13 -44.61
CA THR A 311 15.87 63.80 -44.02
C THR A 311 15.23 63.76 -42.64
N ILE A 312 14.38 62.76 -42.40
CA ILE A 312 13.74 62.54 -41.09
C ILE A 312 14.83 62.24 -40.04
N ASN A 313 14.81 62.90 -38.88
CA ASN A 313 15.81 62.67 -37.82
C ASN A 313 15.32 61.69 -36.75
N SER A 314 14.01 61.64 -36.53
CA SER A 314 13.31 60.67 -35.69
C SER A 314 12.00 60.27 -36.36
N ASP A 315 11.54 59.04 -36.18
CA ASP A 315 10.31 58.51 -36.77
C ASP A 315 9.17 59.55 -36.76
N ALA A 316 8.64 59.86 -37.95
CA ALA A 316 7.70 60.96 -38.12
C ALA A 316 6.62 60.61 -39.14
N GLN A 317 5.38 60.98 -38.85
CA GLN A 317 4.25 60.86 -39.78
C GLN A 317 3.82 62.21 -40.35
N TYR A 318 4.17 63.31 -39.68
CA TYR A 318 3.70 64.65 -40.01
C TYR A 318 4.87 65.61 -40.24
N LEU A 319 4.68 66.52 -41.20
CA LEU A 319 5.55 67.67 -41.40
C LEU A 319 4.78 68.97 -41.21
N ARG A 320 5.40 69.94 -40.53
CA ARG A 320 4.95 71.32 -40.53
C ARG A 320 5.82 72.11 -41.49
N ILE A 321 5.19 72.68 -42.51
CA ILE A 321 5.82 73.55 -43.49
C ILE A 321 5.28 74.96 -43.33
N HIS A 322 6.15 75.93 -43.07
CA HIS A 322 5.75 77.33 -42.98
C HIS A 322 6.81 78.25 -43.58
N GLY A 323 6.39 79.43 -44.05
CA GLY A 323 7.29 80.38 -44.66
C GLY A 323 7.77 81.46 -43.69
N VAL A 324 8.94 82.05 -43.96
CA VAL A 324 9.42 83.28 -43.31
C VAL A 324 9.94 84.29 -44.33
N ASN A 325 10.08 85.55 -43.89
CA ASN A 325 10.55 86.68 -44.71
C ASN A 325 9.60 87.12 -45.87
N PHE A 326 8.29 87.09 -45.62
CA PHE A 326 7.27 87.62 -46.53
C PHE A 326 7.30 89.16 -46.59
N GLY A 327 7.22 89.75 -47.79
CA GLY A 327 7.11 91.21 -47.94
C GLY A 327 6.84 91.67 -49.38
N GLY A 328 5.92 92.62 -49.60
CA GLY A 328 5.66 93.22 -50.92
C GLY A 328 5.05 92.27 -51.97
N GLY A 329 4.02 91.48 -51.61
CA GLY A 329 3.30 90.59 -52.54
C GLY A 329 4.05 89.31 -52.92
N ARG A 330 4.78 88.71 -51.96
CA ARG A 330 5.58 87.47 -52.14
C ARG A 330 4.87 86.27 -51.53
N TRP A 331 4.96 85.12 -52.20
CA TRP A 331 4.22 83.91 -51.84
C TRP A 331 5.18 82.70 -51.89
N LEU A 332 4.99 81.74 -50.98
CA LEU A 332 5.58 80.40 -51.01
C LEU A 332 4.51 79.44 -51.50
N GLY A 333 4.78 78.70 -52.57
CA GLY A 333 3.91 77.65 -53.07
C GLY A 333 4.54 76.29 -52.82
N VAL A 334 3.80 75.36 -52.23
CA VAL A 334 4.20 73.94 -52.11
C VAL A 334 3.34 73.13 -53.06
N ASP A 335 3.97 72.40 -53.98
CA ASP A 335 3.32 71.60 -55.03
C ASP A 335 3.26 70.12 -54.63
N ASN A 336 4.37 69.54 -54.18
CA ASN A 336 4.37 68.13 -53.79
C ASN A 336 5.27 67.88 -52.58
N VAL A 337 4.80 67.02 -51.68
CA VAL A 337 5.58 66.43 -50.60
C VAL A 337 5.53 64.93 -50.78
N SER A 338 6.68 64.30 -50.97
CA SER A 338 6.80 62.86 -51.21
C SER A 338 8.00 62.28 -50.49
N TYR A 339 8.05 60.96 -50.32
CA TYR A 339 9.17 60.27 -49.67
C TYR A 339 9.76 59.17 -50.57
N SER A 340 11.05 58.89 -50.40
CA SER A 340 11.70 57.74 -51.04
C SER A 340 11.18 56.42 -50.47
N SER A 341 11.23 55.34 -51.26
CA SER A 341 10.95 54.00 -50.73
C SER A 341 11.87 53.66 -49.58
N PHE A 342 11.34 52.94 -48.59
CA PHE A 342 12.10 52.44 -47.44
C PHE A 342 11.63 51.04 -47.08
N SER A 343 12.45 50.35 -46.30
CA SER A 343 12.16 49.02 -45.79
C SER A 343 12.24 49.07 -44.28
N TYR A 344 11.34 48.39 -43.60
CA TYR A 344 11.47 48.14 -42.17
C TYR A 344 11.24 46.65 -41.91
N THR A 345 11.99 46.09 -40.96
CA THR A 345 11.84 44.70 -40.54
C THR A 345 10.92 44.69 -39.34
N ASN A 346 9.88 43.86 -39.40
CA ASN A 346 8.98 43.60 -38.29
C ASN A 346 9.18 42.15 -37.87
N CYS A 347 9.70 41.95 -36.67
CA CYS A 347 9.90 40.64 -36.08
C CYS A 347 8.73 40.32 -35.14
N ALA A 348 8.37 39.04 -35.10
CA ALA A 348 7.36 38.53 -34.21
C ALA A 348 7.93 37.30 -33.51
N ASP A 349 7.75 37.26 -32.20
CA ASP A 349 8.11 36.15 -31.33
C ASP A 349 7.52 34.84 -31.86
N ILE A 350 8.35 33.80 -31.85
CA ILE A 350 7.96 32.41 -32.08
C ILE A 350 7.94 31.73 -30.71
N ASN A 351 7.07 30.73 -30.58
CA ASN A 351 7.06 29.80 -29.47
C ASN A 351 6.84 28.43 -30.12
N THR A 352 7.91 27.64 -30.20
CA THR A 352 8.00 26.44 -31.03
C THR A 352 7.29 25.24 -30.39
N ASP A 353 7.42 25.03 -29.08
CA ASP A 353 6.81 23.89 -28.36
C ASP A 353 5.42 24.18 -27.76
N GLY A 354 5.01 25.45 -27.72
CA GLY A 354 3.74 25.94 -27.20
C GLY A 354 3.74 26.24 -25.69
N ASP A 355 4.89 26.36 -25.05
CA ASP A 355 5.01 26.55 -23.60
C ASP A 355 4.83 28.03 -23.16
N ALA A 356 5.38 28.44 -22.00
CA ALA A 356 5.22 29.79 -21.48
C ALA A 356 6.31 30.78 -21.94
N PHE A 357 7.39 30.29 -22.52
CA PHE A 357 8.52 31.07 -23.01
C PHE A 357 8.43 31.21 -24.53
N VAL A 358 9.13 32.19 -25.08
CA VAL A 358 9.24 32.37 -26.54
C VAL A 358 10.67 32.02 -26.89
N ASP A 359 10.93 31.52 -28.10
CA ASP A 359 12.20 30.87 -28.44
C ASP A 359 13.43 31.65 -27.94
N ARG A 360 13.53 32.98 -28.19
CA ARG A 360 14.62 33.84 -27.68
C ARG A 360 14.80 33.94 -26.15
N LEU A 361 13.90 33.35 -25.38
CA LEU A 361 13.88 33.32 -23.92
C LEU A 361 13.88 31.88 -23.38
N ASP A 362 13.95 30.90 -24.28
CA ASP A 362 13.80 29.47 -24.01
C ASP A 362 15.03 28.71 -24.46
N VAL A 363 15.74 28.11 -23.51
CA VAL A 363 17.03 27.43 -23.73
C VAL A 363 16.89 26.03 -24.36
N ASP A 364 15.65 25.57 -24.61
CA ASP A 364 15.28 24.32 -25.29
C ASP A 364 13.93 24.52 -26.01
N SER A 365 13.94 25.37 -27.04
CA SER A 365 12.77 25.92 -27.75
C SER A 365 11.80 24.86 -28.30
N ASP A 366 12.27 23.65 -28.59
CA ASP A 366 11.41 22.54 -29.05
C ASP A 366 11.19 21.43 -28.00
N ASN A 367 11.76 21.61 -26.81
CA ASN A 367 11.60 20.81 -25.61
C ASN A 367 11.91 19.32 -25.87
N ASP A 368 12.91 19.06 -26.71
CA ASP A 368 13.36 17.71 -27.07
C ASP A 368 14.41 17.15 -26.10
N GLY A 369 14.81 17.95 -25.10
CA GLY A 369 15.80 17.58 -24.10
C GLY A 369 17.25 17.76 -24.58
N CYS A 370 17.46 18.51 -25.66
CA CYS A 370 18.75 19.00 -26.09
C CYS A 370 18.75 20.54 -26.11
N PRO A 371 19.61 21.21 -25.31
CA PRO A 371 19.64 22.66 -25.26
C PRO A 371 19.98 23.32 -26.60
N ASP A 372 19.33 24.44 -26.90
CA ASP A 372 19.48 25.19 -28.14
C ASP A 372 20.94 25.62 -28.37
N ALA A 373 21.63 25.98 -27.29
CA ALA A 373 23.06 26.25 -27.28
C ALA A 373 23.93 25.15 -27.90
N VAL A 374 23.51 23.88 -27.82
CA VAL A 374 24.20 22.70 -28.39
C VAL A 374 23.66 22.35 -29.78
N GLU A 375 22.43 22.74 -30.06
CA GLU A 375 21.75 22.51 -31.34
C GLU A 375 22.12 23.52 -32.42
N GLY A 376 22.66 24.68 -32.01
CA GLY A 376 23.27 25.71 -32.85
C GLY A 376 24.30 25.17 -33.84
N ASP A 377 24.67 25.97 -34.83
CA ASP A 377 25.58 25.53 -35.89
C ASP A 377 27.08 25.56 -35.52
N GLU A 378 27.46 26.06 -34.33
CA GLU A 378 28.80 26.02 -33.76
C GLU A 378 29.09 24.74 -32.95
N ASN A 379 30.34 24.57 -32.48
CA ASN A 379 30.74 23.41 -31.69
C ASN A 379 30.67 23.67 -30.18
N VAL A 380 29.50 24.06 -29.68
CA VAL A 380 29.27 24.17 -28.24
C VAL A 380 29.11 22.77 -27.64
N GLU A 381 29.85 22.51 -26.57
CA GLU A 381 29.86 21.23 -25.86
C GLU A 381 29.22 21.40 -24.47
N VAL A 382 28.48 20.39 -24.00
CA VAL A 382 27.68 20.49 -22.75
C VAL A 382 28.46 20.91 -21.51
N TYR A 383 29.74 20.58 -21.39
CA TYR A 383 30.54 21.02 -20.23
C TYR A 383 30.79 22.54 -20.19
N GLN A 384 30.46 23.24 -21.26
CA GLN A 384 30.56 24.70 -21.42
C GLN A 384 29.26 25.40 -21.03
N LEU A 385 28.19 24.65 -20.76
CA LEU A 385 26.93 25.18 -20.25
C LEU A 385 26.95 25.32 -18.73
N ASP A 386 26.02 26.10 -18.19
CA ASP A 386 25.79 26.21 -16.75
C ASP A 386 24.73 25.20 -16.26
N GLY A 387 24.22 25.37 -15.04
CA GLY A 387 23.25 24.44 -14.46
C GLY A 387 21.83 24.58 -15.01
N ASN A 388 21.59 25.56 -15.89
CA ASN A 388 20.32 25.91 -16.50
C ASN A 388 20.42 25.87 -18.04
N ASP A 389 21.36 25.07 -18.58
CA ASP A 389 21.51 24.83 -20.01
C ASP A 389 21.90 26.04 -20.89
N ARG A 390 22.27 27.17 -20.28
CA ARG A 390 22.84 28.36 -20.93
C ARG A 390 24.34 28.25 -21.11
N ILE A 391 24.93 28.98 -22.05
CA ILE A 391 26.40 29.07 -22.13
C ILE A 391 26.95 29.69 -20.85
N ASN A 392 27.90 29.01 -20.19
CA ASN A 392 28.46 29.46 -18.92
C ASN A 392 29.47 30.59 -19.12
N ILE A 393 28.97 31.82 -19.24
CA ILE A 393 29.74 33.03 -19.54
C ILE A 393 30.90 33.27 -18.55
N PHE A 394 30.80 32.83 -17.29
CA PHE A 394 31.88 32.98 -16.31
C PHE A 394 33.07 32.05 -16.59
N SER A 395 32.82 30.89 -17.19
CA SER A 395 33.83 29.87 -17.46
C SER A 395 34.32 29.85 -18.91
N THR A 396 33.54 30.43 -19.85
CA THR A 396 33.79 30.35 -21.29
C THR A 396 34.31 31.65 -21.93
N GLY A 397 34.49 32.72 -21.15
CA GLY A 397 35.17 33.93 -21.61
C GLY A 397 34.34 35.21 -21.58
N GLY A 398 33.17 35.20 -20.94
CA GLY A 398 32.26 36.33 -20.79
C GLY A 398 31.39 36.55 -22.03
N ILE A 399 30.79 37.73 -22.08
CA ILE A 399 29.87 38.21 -23.12
C ILE A 399 30.49 39.39 -23.89
N THR A 400 29.84 39.80 -24.98
CA THR A 400 30.13 41.07 -25.66
C THR A 400 29.51 42.25 -24.90
N ASN A 401 29.57 43.46 -25.47
CA ASN A 401 28.83 44.60 -24.91
C ASN A 401 27.33 44.57 -25.28
N PHE A 402 26.88 43.52 -25.95
CA PHE A 402 25.53 43.31 -26.46
C PHE A 402 25.00 41.91 -26.04
N GLY A 403 25.49 41.38 -24.91
CA GLY A 403 25.00 40.15 -24.26
C GLY A 403 25.45 38.83 -24.86
N VAL A 404 25.79 38.78 -26.14
CA VAL A 404 26.20 37.52 -26.81
C VAL A 404 27.44 36.85 -26.17
N PRO A 405 27.43 35.53 -25.85
CA PRO A 405 28.57 34.78 -25.34
C PRO A 405 29.81 34.82 -26.23
N ASN A 406 30.97 35.18 -25.66
CA ASN A 406 32.26 35.18 -26.38
C ASN A 406 32.72 33.79 -26.85
N LEU A 407 32.08 32.72 -26.39
CA LEU A 407 32.40 31.34 -26.78
C LEU A 407 32.14 31.10 -28.27
N VAL A 408 31.04 31.66 -28.77
CA VAL A 408 30.48 31.44 -30.12
C VAL A 408 30.82 32.57 -31.08
N ASN A 409 31.23 33.73 -30.56
CA ASN A 409 31.66 34.86 -31.38
C ASN A 409 33.01 34.63 -32.10
N SER A 410 33.24 35.42 -33.15
CA SER A 410 34.48 35.45 -33.95
C SER A 410 35.78 35.31 -33.13
N GLY A 411 36.43 34.15 -33.26
CA GLY A 411 37.67 33.80 -32.54
C GLY A 411 37.48 33.16 -31.17
N GLY A 412 36.24 32.87 -30.79
CA GLY A 412 35.83 31.99 -29.69
C GLY A 412 36.21 30.53 -29.94
N ALA A 413 36.06 29.69 -28.92
CA ALA A 413 36.51 28.30 -28.99
C ALA A 413 35.51 27.36 -29.70
N ALA A 414 34.22 27.73 -29.73
CA ALA A 414 33.16 26.99 -30.41
C ALA A 414 32.94 27.48 -31.86
N ASP A 415 33.24 28.76 -32.12
CA ASP A 415 33.10 29.43 -33.42
C ASP A 415 33.76 28.67 -34.58
N ILE A 416 32.97 28.39 -35.63
CA ILE A 416 33.44 27.81 -36.90
C ILE A 416 33.15 28.66 -38.14
N GLY A 417 32.33 29.71 -38.03
CA GLY A 417 31.86 30.52 -39.16
C GLY A 417 32.42 31.95 -39.19
N GLY A 418 32.90 32.45 -38.05
CA GLY A 418 33.45 33.80 -37.87
C GLY A 418 32.40 34.88 -37.64
N ASP A 419 31.16 34.48 -37.32
CA ASP A 419 29.95 35.26 -37.04
C ASP A 419 30.00 35.91 -35.64
N GLU A 420 28.94 36.65 -35.32
CA GLU A 420 28.57 37.00 -33.95
C GLU A 420 27.36 36.14 -33.59
N GLY A 421 27.40 35.47 -32.44
CA GLY A 421 26.40 34.46 -32.04
C GLY A 421 26.55 33.14 -32.79
N GLN A 422 25.57 32.27 -32.54
CA GLN A 422 25.29 31.04 -33.25
C GLN A 422 24.15 31.27 -34.24
N GLY A 423 24.16 30.57 -35.36
CA GLY A 423 23.02 30.48 -36.25
C GLY A 423 21.99 29.46 -35.75
N VAL A 424 20.74 29.62 -36.21
CA VAL A 424 19.67 28.61 -36.06
C VAL A 424 20.16 27.31 -36.71
N GLY A 425 20.66 26.39 -35.89
CA GLY A 425 21.24 25.15 -36.38
C GLY A 425 20.21 24.31 -37.15
N SER A 426 20.68 23.22 -37.77
CA SER A 426 19.81 22.34 -38.56
C SER A 426 18.77 21.55 -37.75
N LYS A 427 18.63 21.82 -36.43
CA LYS A 427 17.92 20.98 -35.48
C LYS A 427 16.80 21.64 -34.64
N LEU A 428 16.65 22.97 -34.67
CA LEU A 428 15.50 23.75 -34.11
C LEU A 428 14.13 23.48 -34.78
N VAL A 429 13.98 22.33 -35.44
CA VAL A 429 12.72 21.84 -36.01
C VAL A 429 12.67 20.34 -35.79
N PHE A 430 12.18 19.88 -34.63
CA PHE A 430 11.74 18.51 -34.33
C PHE A 430 12.37 17.44 -35.24
N SER A 431 13.68 17.27 -35.18
CA SER A 431 14.39 16.32 -36.03
C SER A 431 14.84 15.13 -35.20
N ALA A 432 14.04 14.07 -35.26
CA ALA A 432 14.15 12.81 -34.53
C ALA A 432 15.45 11.99 -34.74
N ASP A 433 16.53 12.59 -35.26
CA ASP A 433 17.77 11.89 -35.65
C ASP A 433 18.98 12.18 -34.71
N ALA A 434 18.84 13.03 -33.67
CA ALA A 434 19.89 13.19 -32.64
C ALA A 434 19.44 13.07 -31.17
N SER A 435 18.14 13.12 -30.86
CA SER A 435 17.64 12.86 -29.52
C SER A 435 17.77 11.36 -29.19
N PRO A 436 18.27 10.98 -28.00
CA PRO A 436 18.33 9.57 -27.60
C PRO A 436 16.93 8.95 -27.64
N ASN A 437 16.85 7.63 -27.85
CA ASN A 437 15.58 6.88 -27.85
C ASN A 437 15.66 5.77 -26.79
N LEU A 438 15.02 6.04 -25.66
CA LEU A 438 14.91 5.23 -24.46
C LEU A 438 13.61 4.44 -24.49
N ILE A 439 13.74 3.12 -24.68
CA ILE A 439 12.60 2.22 -24.68
C ILE A 439 12.56 1.50 -23.34
N ILE A 440 11.51 1.76 -22.55
CA ILE A 440 11.28 1.08 -21.28
C ILE A 440 10.29 -0.07 -21.45
N THR A 441 10.73 -1.27 -21.11
CA THR A 441 9.87 -2.42 -20.88
C THR A 441 9.62 -2.55 -19.38
N PRO A 442 8.35 -2.59 -18.91
CA PRO A 442 8.05 -2.74 -17.50
C PRO A 442 8.75 -3.98 -16.90
N PRO A 443 9.47 -3.83 -15.78
CA PRO A 443 10.12 -4.96 -15.14
C PRO A 443 9.09 -5.98 -14.64
N PRO A 444 9.45 -7.27 -14.53
CA PRO A 444 8.57 -8.27 -13.96
C PRO A 444 8.14 -7.91 -12.53
N THR A 445 6.87 -8.15 -12.20
CA THR A 445 6.39 -8.09 -10.81
C THR A 445 7.15 -9.12 -9.96
N VAL A 446 7.44 -8.79 -8.69
CA VAL A 446 8.12 -9.71 -7.75
C VAL A 446 7.37 -9.81 -6.42
N CYS A 447 7.69 -10.84 -5.63
CA CYS A 447 7.18 -11.01 -4.27
C CYS A 447 7.87 -10.07 -3.28
N PHE A 448 7.22 -9.79 -2.15
CA PHE A 448 7.70 -8.92 -1.06
C PHE A 448 9.12 -9.24 -0.55
N SER A 449 9.59 -10.49 -0.69
CA SER A 449 10.91 -10.94 -0.28
C SER A 449 12.02 -10.69 -1.31
N ASN A 450 11.65 -10.25 -2.51
CA ASN A 450 12.55 -10.03 -3.64
C ASN A 450 12.64 -8.54 -3.99
N THR A 451 13.64 -8.19 -4.80
CA THR A 451 13.86 -6.84 -5.30
C THR A 451 13.77 -6.78 -6.82
N VAL A 452 13.43 -5.61 -7.36
CA VAL A 452 13.43 -5.35 -8.82
C VAL A 452 14.76 -4.72 -9.24
N ASP A 453 15.31 -5.20 -10.36
CA ASP A 453 16.55 -4.69 -10.97
C ASP A 453 16.21 -3.88 -12.24
N LEU A 454 16.31 -2.55 -12.16
CA LEU A 454 16.12 -1.65 -13.32
C LEU A 454 17.36 -1.58 -14.22
N THR A 455 18.50 -2.12 -13.80
CA THR A 455 19.73 -2.19 -14.59
C THR A 455 19.79 -3.42 -15.49
N ALA A 456 18.80 -4.31 -15.38
CA ALA A 456 18.68 -5.49 -16.20
C ALA A 456 18.42 -5.11 -17.66
N ASN A 457 19.16 -5.73 -18.60
CA ASN A 457 19.09 -5.42 -20.03
C ASN A 457 17.65 -5.43 -20.58
N ASN A 458 16.81 -6.37 -20.13
CA ASN A 458 15.43 -6.50 -20.60
C ASN A 458 14.52 -5.33 -20.22
N VAL A 459 14.90 -4.48 -19.26
CA VAL A 459 14.15 -3.27 -18.89
C VAL A 459 14.34 -2.18 -19.94
N THR A 460 15.52 -2.11 -20.55
CA THR A 460 15.87 -1.10 -21.57
C THR A 460 16.15 -1.73 -22.94
N ASP A 461 15.75 -2.98 -23.17
CA ASP A 461 16.00 -3.69 -24.43
C ASP A 461 15.27 -2.97 -25.59
N GLY A 462 16.02 -2.64 -26.65
CA GLY A 462 15.52 -1.85 -27.78
C GLY A 462 15.87 -0.36 -27.70
N THR A 463 16.37 0.11 -26.55
CA THR A 463 17.08 1.39 -26.44
C THR A 463 18.26 1.40 -27.43
N ASN A 464 18.39 2.49 -28.20
CA ASN A 464 19.33 2.72 -29.32
C ASN A 464 18.99 2.11 -30.69
N GLY A 465 18.14 2.84 -31.44
CA GLY A 465 18.16 2.85 -32.91
C GLY A 465 19.29 3.71 -33.53
N SER A 466 20.02 4.50 -32.72
CA SER A 466 21.16 5.32 -33.15
C SER A 466 22.46 4.89 -32.45
N SER A 467 23.55 4.77 -33.20
CA SER A 467 24.75 3.98 -32.89
C SER A 467 25.77 4.62 -31.92
N THR A 468 25.33 5.38 -30.92
CA THR A 468 26.27 6.12 -30.04
C THR A 468 26.04 5.76 -28.58
N ALA A 469 27.12 5.40 -27.88
CA ALA A 469 27.11 4.91 -26.49
C ALA A 469 26.64 5.98 -25.50
N GLY A 470 25.34 6.05 -25.23
CA GLY A 470 24.76 6.85 -24.15
C GLY A 470 24.92 6.19 -22.77
N THR A 471 24.80 7.00 -21.71
CA THR A 471 24.87 6.55 -20.30
C THR A 471 23.48 6.51 -19.68
N LEU A 472 23.12 5.40 -19.04
CA LEU A 472 21.89 5.27 -18.26
C LEU A 472 22.12 5.69 -16.81
N THR A 473 21.20 6.50 -16.29
CA THR A 473 21.12 6.89 -14.87
C THR A 473 19.70 6.70 -14.35
N TYR A 474 19.56 6.57 -13.03
CA TYR A 474 18.31 6.12 -12.39
C TYR A 474 17.91 7.09 -11.28
N TRP A 475 16.62 7.42 -11.21
CA TRP A 475 16.10 8.54 -10.43
C TRP A 475 14.77 8.22 -9.77
N THR A 476 14.46 8.92 -8.67
CA THR A 476 13.19 8.78 -7.94
C THR A 476 12.15 9.82 -8.32
N ASP A 477 12.50 10.81 -9.15
CA ASP A 477 11.64 11.89 -9.61
C ASP A 477 11.82 12.19 -11.09
N ALA A 478 10.78 12.76 -11.71
CA ALA A 478 10.72 13.01 -13.16
C ALA A 478 11.77 14.03 -13.63
N ALA A 479 12.15 14.98 -12.77
CA ALA A 479 13.15 16.00 -13.10
C ALA A 479 14.60 15.48 -13.01
N ALA A 480 14.80 14.20 -12.67
CA ALA A 480 16.12 13.60 -12.47
C ALA A 480 17.00 14.42 -11.50
N THR A 481 16.44 14.85 -10.38
CA THR A 481 17.17 15.60 -9.34
C THR A 481 17.62 14.74 -8.17
N ASN A 482 16.91 13.65 -7.87
CA ASN A 482 17.22 12.72 -6.78
C ASN A 482 17.65 11.36 -7.33
N THR A 483 18.94 11.06 -7.21
CA THR A 483 19.53 9.80 -7.69
C THR A 483 18.97 8.60 -6.93
N LEU A 484 18.60 7.55 -7.65
CA LEU A 484 18.26 6.25 -7.09
C LEU A 484 19.54 5.50 -6.69
N ALA A 485 19.76 5.29 -5.40
CA ALA A 485 21.01 4.75 -4.87
C ALA A 485 21.27 3.26 -5.23
N THR A 486 20.23 2.44 -5.31
CA THR A 486 20.31 0.99 -5.55
C THR A 486 19.37 0.54 -6.68
N PRO A 487 19.62 0.97 -7.92
CA PRO A 487 18.73 0.69 -9.05
C PRO A 487 18.64 -0.81 -9.40
N ASN A 488 19.61 -1.61 -8.96
CA ASN A 488 19.64 -3.05 -9.17
C ASN A 488 18.92 -3.87 -8.07
N ALA A 489 18.38 -3.22 -7.04
CA ALA A 489 17.74 -3.88 -5.92
C ALA A 489 16.68 -2.98 -5.26
N ILE A 490 15.62 -2.67 -6.00
CA ILE A 490 14.51 -1.85 -5.52
C ILE A 490 13.55 -2.70 -4.69
N ALA A 491 13.30 -2.25 -3.45
CA ALA A 491 12.47 -2.95 -2.46
C ALA A 491 11.14 -2.23 -2.17
N ALA A 492 10.80 -1.16 -2.90
CA ALA A 492 9.58 -0.40 -2.69
C ALA A 492 8.80 -0.17 -3.99
N ASN A 493 7.48 -0.33 -3.90
CA ASN A 493 6.54 0.06 -4.95
C ASN A 493 6.66 1.55 -5.28
N GLY A 494 6.56 1.89 -6.57
CA GLY A 494 6.56 3.28 -7.00
C GLY A 494 6.85 3.46 -8.48
N THR A 495 6.73 4.70 -8.93
CA THR A 495 7.23 5.14 -10.22
C THR A 495 8.64 5.67 -10.04
N TYR A 496 9.59 5.09 -10.76
CA TYR A 496 10.97 5.52 -10.85
C TYR A 496 11.22 6.04 -12.26
N TYR A 497 12.39 6.64 -12.50
CA TYR A 497 12.69 7.24 -13.79
C TYR A 497 14.08 6.79 -14.25
N ILE A 498 14.19 6.47 -15.54
CA ILE A 498 15.44 6.11 -16.19
C ILE A 498 15.77 7.26 -17.14
N LYS A 499 16.99 7.81 -17.04
CA LYS A 499 17.51 8.86 -17.91
C LYS A 499 18.61 8.30 -18.79
N LEU A 500 18.44 8.41 -20.11
CA LEU A 500 19.47 8.12 -21.09
C LEU A 500 20.10 9.42 -21.56
N THR A 501 21.41 9.58 -21.38
CA THR A 501 22.16 10.73 -21.89
C THR A 501 23.05 10.29 -23.04
N SER A 502 22.91 10.92 -24.20
CA SER A 502 23.72 10.64 -25.39
C SER A 502 25.18 11.08 -25.19
N ALA A 503 26.07 10.75 -26.14
CA ALA A 503 27.46 11.20 -26.08
C ALA A 503 27.62 12.73 -26.29
N SER A 504 26.66 13.36 -26.99
CA SER A 504 26.58 14.81 -27.19
C SER A 504 25.81 15.52 -26.06
N GLY A 505 25.33 14.78 -25.06
CA GLY A 505 24.71 15.35 -23.86
C GLY A 505 23.19 15.55 -23.92
N CYS A 506 22.54 15.45 -25.09
CA CYS A 506 21.07 15.38 -25.16
C CYS A 506 20.54 14.18 -24.35
N TYR A 507 19.35 14.29 -23.76
CA TYR A 507 18.83 13.24 -22.89
C TYR A 507 17.33 12.97 -23.04
N GLU A 508 16.92 11.76 -22.66
CA GLU A 508 15.50 11.37 -22.56
C GLU A 508 15.24 10.71 -21.22
N ILE A 509 14.11 11.01 -20.59
CA ILE A 509 13.70 10.47 -19.28
C ILE A 509 12.35 9.78 -19.42
N GLU A 510 12.30 8.50 -19.11
CA GLU A 510 11.06 7.72 -19.16
C GLU A 510 10.71 7.14 -17.78
N PRO A 511 9.42 7.17 -17.36
CA PRO A 511 8.97 6.54 -16.14
C PRO A 511 8.98 5.00 -16.25
N VAL A 512 9.34 4.34 -15.16
CA VAL A 512 9.26 2.89 -14.99
C VAL A 512 8.54 2.56 -13.69
N VAL A 513 7.47 1.77 -13.80
CA VAL A 513 6.69 1.34 -12.64
C VAL A 513 7.29 0.06 -12.07
N VAL A 514 7.61 0.10 -10.78
CA VAL A 514 8.05 -1.07 -10.00
C VAL A 514 6.86 -1.60 -9.21
N THR A 515 6.53 -2.87 -9.43
CA THR A 515 5.46 -3.58 -8.72
C THR A 515 6.04 -4.74 -7.89
N ILE A 516 5.87 -4.65 -6.58
CA ILE A 516 6.21 -5.63 -5.56
C ILE A 516 4.91 -5.97 -4.83
N GLN A 517 4.55 -7.25 -4.79
CA GLN A 517 3.33 -7.68 -4.10
C GLN A 517 3.44 -7.47 -2.60
N ASP A 518 2.31 -7.25 -1.93
CA ASP A 518 2.24 -7.17 -0.47
C ASP A 518 2.67 -8.51 0.18
N GLU A 519 3.05 -8.44 1.46
CA GLU A 519 3.33 -9.63 2.25
C GLU A 519 2.08 -10.54 2.32
N VAL A 520 2.27 -11.82 2.00
CA VAL A 520 1.18 -12.80 2.00
C VAL A 520 1.05 -13.42 3.38
N THR A 521 -0.15 -13.33 3.98
CA THR A 521 -0.41 -13.93 5.30
C THR A 521 -1.04 -15.32 5.16
N ALA A 522 -0.68 -16.23 6.05
CA ALA A 522 -1.17 -17.62 6.04
C ALA A 522 -2.65 -17.76 6.43
N GLY A 523 -3.13 -16.84 7.28
CA GLY A 523 -4.42 -17.00 7.97
C GLY A 523 -4.38 -18.13 9.01
N THR A 524 -5.56 -18.61 9.40
CA THR A 524 -5.75 -19.72 10.36
C THR A 524 -6.84 -20.66 9.86
N ILE A 525 -6.68 -21.95 10.16
CA ILE A 525 -7.60 -23.03 9.78
C ILE A 525 -8.21 -23.67 11.05
N ALA A 526 -9.36 -24.31 10.89
CA ALA A 526 -10.06 -25.04 11.96
C ALA A 526 -9.14 -26.06 12.65
N GLY A 527 -9.37 -26.28 13.94
CA GLY A 527 -8.49 -27.08 14.81
C GLY A 527 -8.56 -28.60 14.62
N ASP A 528 -7.85 -29.28 15.51
CA ASP A 528 -7.65 -30.74 15.52
C ASP A 528 -8.95 -31.54 15.64
N GLN A 529 -8.91 -32.79 15.20
CA GLN A 529 -10.06 -33.71 15.22
C GLN A 529 -9.63 -35.11 15.67
N VAL A 530 -10.59 -35.86 16.21
CA VAL A 530 -10.43 -37.29 16.49
C VAL A 530 -11.52 -38.05 15.78
N ILE A 531 -11.12 -39.14 15.14
CA ILE A 531 -12.02 -40.04 14.43
C ILE A 531 -11.66 -41.49 14.75
N CYS A 532 -12.60 -42.38 14.50
CA CYS A 532 -12.39 -43.82 14.53
C CYS A 532 -11.55 -44.24 13.30
N SER A 533 -10.97 -45.43 13.35
CA SER A 533 -10.27 -45.98 12.19
C SER A 533 -11.22 -46.15 11.01
N GLY A 534 -10.93 -45.47 9.90
CA GLY A 534 -11.79 -45.43 8.72
C GLY A 534 -12.89 -44.37 8.77
N GLY A 535 -12.94 -43.55 9.83
CA GLY A 535 -13.86 -42.42 9.96
C GLY A 535 -13.56 -41.28 8.98
N ASP A 536 -14.57 -40.47 8.71
CA ASP A 536 -14.51 -39.31 7.81
C ASP A 536 -14.29 -38.02 8.62
N PRO A 537 -13.15 -37.31 8.46
CA PRO A 537 -12.93 -36.06 9.16
C PRO A 537 -13.95 -34.99 8.77
N ILE A 538 -14.30 -34.13 9.71
CA ILE A 538 -15.10 -32.93 9.42
C ILE A 538 -14.29 -32.00 8.52
N THR A 539 -14.94 -31.36 7.55
CA THR A 539 -14.31 -30.37 6.68
C THR A 539 -13.59 -29.29 7.48
N PHE A 540 -12.31 -29.05 7.18
CA PHE A 540 -11.55 -27.92 7.71
C PHE A 540 -12.06 -26.61 7.13
N THR A 541 -12.52 -25.71 8.01
CA THR A 541 -12.90 -24.35 7.65
C THR A 541 -11.74 -23.37 7.81
N SER A 542 -11.84 -22.21 7.16
CA SER A 542 -10.93 -21.09 7.36
C SER A 542 -11.47 -20.18 8.47
N ASP A 543 -10.78 -20.12 9.61
CA ASP A 543 -11.15 -19.21 10.70
C ASP A 543 -10.76 -17.77 10.38
N THR A 544 -9.61 -17.61 9.74
CA THR A 544 -9.15 -16.35 9.16
C THR A 544 -8.51 -16.66 7.81
N ASP A 545 -9.04 -16.07 6.75
CA ASP A 545 -8.47 -16.22 5.41
C ASP A 545 -7.09 -15.56 5.33
N GLY A 546 -6.21 -16.15 4.53
CA GLY A 546 -4.95 -15.51 4.18
C GLY A 546 -5.17 -14.27 3.31
N SER A 547 -4.25 -13.32 3.39
CA SER A 547 -4.32 -12.05 2.66
C SER A 547 -3.12 -11.85 1.73
N GLY A 548 -3.26 -10.98 0.75
CA GLY A 548 -2.21 -10.53 -0.17
C GLY A 548 -2.78 -9.53 -1.19
N SER A 549 -1.93 -8.88 -1.98
CA SER A 549 -2.36 -7.87 -2.98
C SER A 549 -3.06 -8.47 -4.20
N GLY A 550 -2.75 -9.73 -4.55
CA GLY A 550 -3.29 -10.45 -5.70
C GLY A 550 -4.53 -11.29 -5.44
N THR A 551 -4.88 -12.14 -6.42
CA THR A 551 -5.97 -13.12 -6.28
C THR A 551 -5.52 -14.26 -5.37
N ILE A 552 -6.31 -14.55 -4.33
CA ILE A 552 -5.98 -15.55 -3.32
C ILE A 552 -6.44 -16.95 -3.75
N SER A 553 -5.53 -17.90 -3.65
CA SER A 553 -5.77 -19.34 -3.71
C SER A 553 -4.96 -20.05 -2.62
N TYR A 554 -5.16 -21.36 -2.48
CA TYR A 554 -4.52 -22.14 -1.43
C TYR A 554 -3.83 -23.37 -1.98
N ARG A 555 -2.93 -23.94 -1.18
CA ARG A 555 -2.40 -25.29 -1.33
C ARG A 555 -2.49 -26.00 0.01
N TRP A 556 -3.21 -27.10 0.05
CA TRP A 556 -3.27 -27.97 1.21
C TRP A 556 -2.14 -29.00 1.16
N GLU A 557 -1.57 -29.30 2.32
CA GLU A 557 -0.48 -30.26 2.48
C GLU A 557 -0.81 -31.21 3.63
N SER A 558 -0.41 -32.47 3.51
CA SER A 558 -0.57 -33.49 4.56
C SER A 558 0.75 -34.18 4.92
N SER A 559 0.78 -34.76 6.12
CA SER A 559 1.93 -35.51 6.65
C SER A 559 1.48 -36.56 7.68
N GLU A 560 1.97 -37.80 7.57
CA GLU A 560 1.72 -38.87 8.57
C GLU A 560 2.74 -38.83 9.72
N ASP A 561 3.91 -38.21 9.51
CA ASP A 561 5.04 -38.19 10.46
C ASP A 561 5.36 -36.79 11.03
N GLY A 562 4.67 -35.75 10.55
CA GLY A 562 4.86 -34.34 10.94
C GLY A 562 6.10 -33.68 10.34
N VAL A 563 6.93 -34.43 9.63
CA VAL A 563 8.21 -33.96 9.09
C VAL A 563 8.16 -33.87 7.57
N ASN A 564 7.64 -34.90 6.92
CA ASN A 564 7.55 -35.00 5.47
C ASN A 564 6.16 -34.55 5.01
N TRP A 565 6.11 -33.40 4.35
CA TRP A 565 4.88 -32.77 3.87
C TRP A 565 4.68 -32.98 2.38
N SER A 566 3.50 -33.45 1.99
CA SER A 566 3.11 -33.66 0.59
C SER A 566 1.92 -32.78 0.23
N SER A 567 1.98 -32.12 -0.93
CA SER A 567 0.86 -31.30 -1.42
C SER A 567 -0.30 -32.17 -1.91
N ILE A 568 -1.52 -31.77 -1.53
CA ILE A 568 -2.75 -32.43 -1.94
C ILE A 568 -3.21 -31.81 -3.27
N SER A 569 -3.16 -32.62 -4.33
CA SER A 569 -3.37 -32.14 -5.69
C SER A 569 -4.81 -31.69 -5.93
N GLY A 570 -4.99 -30.44 -6.39
CA GLY A 570 -6.29 -29.89 -6.78
C GLY A 570 -7.00 -29.09 -5.68
N GLU A 571 -6.53 -29.21 -4.44
CA GLU A 571 -7.15 -28.57 -3.27
C GLU A 571 -6.68 -27.13 -3.13
N THR A 572 -7.46 -26.22 -3.72
CA THR A 572 -7.14 -24.78 -3.84
C THR A 572 -8.13 -23.86 -3.14
N SER A 573 -9.15 -24.42 -2.49
CA SER A 573 -10.16 -23.69 -1.72
C SER A 573 -9.63 -23.29 -0.34
N SER A 574 -10.27 -22.27 0.27
CA SER A 574 -9.99 -21.88 1.67
C SER A 574 -10.40 -22.97 2.66
N THR A 575 -11.30 -23.85 2.26
CA THR A 575 -11.72 -25.03 3.03
C THR A 575 -11.18 -26.31 2.39
N TYR A 576 -11.04 -27.37 3.18
CA TYR A 576 -10.67 -28.69 2.67
C TYR A 576 -11.43 -29.78 3.41
N ASP A 577 -11.94 -30.75 2.67
CA ASP A 577 -12.65 -31.92 3.19
C ASP A 577 -11.73 -33.14 3.02
N PRO A 578 -11.04 -33.59 4.08
CA PRO A 578 -10.21 -34.78 4.00
C PRO A 578 -11.06 -36.01 3.63
N ASN A 579 -10.46 -36.99 2.95
CA ASN A 579 -11.10 -38.30 2.84
C ASN A 579 -10.99 -39.06 4.16
N VAL A 580 -11.72 -40.16 4.27
CA VAL A 580 -11.58 -41.15 5.36
C VAL A 580 -10.12 -41.52 5.63
N LEU A 581 -9.76 -41.60 6.90
CA LEU A 581 -8.39 -41.89 7.34
C LEU A 581 -8.36 -43.13 8.24
N THR A 582 -7.32 -43.95 8.09
CA THR A 582 -7.03 -45.10 8.95
C THR A 582 -5.72 -44.93 9.74
N ILE A 583 -5.04 -43.80 9.55
CA ILE A 583 -3.77 -43.44 10.20
C ILE A 583 -3.86 -41.96 10.57
N THR A 584 -3.39 -41.62 11.78
CA THR A 584 -3.26 -40.23 12.22
C THR A 584 -2.51 -39.39 11.19
N THR A 585 -3.14 -38.32 10.70
CA THR A 585 -2.62 -37.50 9.62
C THR A 585 -2.69 -36.02 10.01
N GLN A 586 -1.60 -35.30 9.77
CA GLN A 586 -1.47 -33.86 9.97
C GLN A 586 -1.72 -33.11 8.66
N PHE A 587 -2.29 -31.92 8.76
CA PHE A 587 -2.62 -31.03 7.65
C PHE A 587 -2.15 -29.60 7.93
N ARG A 588 -1.78 -28.89 6.87
CA ARG A 588 -1.54 -27.45 6.90
C ARG A 588 -1.91 -26.83 5.56
N ARG A 589 -2.06 -25.51 5.54
CA ARG A 589 -2.42 -24.76 4.35
C ARG A 589 -1.39 -23.68 4.05
N VAL A 590 -1.09 -23.47 2.78
CA VAL A 590 -0.29 -22.34 2.29
C VAL A 590 -1.19 -21.41 1.49
N THR A 591 -1.22 -20.13 1.84
CA THR A 591 -1.90 -19.09 1.06
C THR A 591 -0.99 -18.66 -0.09
N ILE A 592 -1.56 -18.57 -1.29
CA ILE A 592 -0.90 -18.14 -2.51
C ILE A 592 -1.63 -16.91 -3.05
N SER A 593 -0.90 -15.79 -3.18
CA SER A 593 -1.40 -14.58 -3.84
C SER A 593 -0.84 -14.50 -5.26
N THR A 594 -1.70 -14.43 -6.26
CA THR A 594 -1.29 -14.34 -7.67
C THR A 594 -1.67 -12.99 -8.26
N GLU A 595 -0.66 -12.21 -8.65
CA GLU A 595 -0.80 -10.91 -9.32
C GLU A 595 0.16 -10.86 -10.51
N ASN A 596 -0.29 -10.39 -11.67
CA ASN A 596 0.51 -10.32 -12.90
C ASN A 596 1.22 -11.63 -13.28
N SER A 597 0.56 -12.78 -13.06
CA SER A 597 1.10 -14.13 -13.29
C SER A 597 2.26 -14.55 -12.38
N VAL A 598 2.53 -13.79 -11.31
CA VAL A 598 3.54 -14.10 -10.30
C VAL A 598 2.82 -14.56 -9.03
N ALA A 599 3.16 -15.75 -8.56
CA ALA A 599 2.58 -16.34 -7.37
C ALA A 599 3.53 -16.16 -6.19
N CYS A 600 3.04 -15.53 -5.12
CA CYS A 600 3.74 -15.32 -3.87
C CYS A 600 3.09 -16.15 -2.77
N GLU A 601 3.90 -16.84 -1.99
CA GLU A 601 3.43 -17.78 -0.98
C GLU A 601 3.69 -17.22 0.42
N SER A 602 2.74 -17.47 1.31
CA SER A 602 2.92 -17.31 2.75
C SER A 602 3.74 -18.46 3.33
N SER A 603 4.22 -18.29 4.56
CA SER A 603 4.53 -19.44 5.42
C SER A 603 3.29 -20.33 5.61
N PRO A 604 3.42 -21.65 5.83
CA PRO A 604 2.26 -22.48 6.13
C PRO A 604 1.52 -22.03 7.39
N THR A 605 0.23 -22.33 7.47
CA THR A 605 -0.55 -22.20 8.72
C THR A 605 0.05 -23.07 9.82
N SER A 606 -0.40 -22.85 11.06
CA SER A 606 -0.25 -23.86 12.11
C SER A 606 -0.78 -25.21 11.63
N VAL A 607 -0.11 -26.28 12.07
CA VAL A 607 -0.48 -27.66 11.76
C VAL A 607 -1.74 -28.03 12.53
N VAL A 608 -2.61 -28.77 11.85
CA VAL A 608 -3.81 -29.39 12.42
C VAL A 608 -3.67 -30.90 12.30
N THR A 609 -4.06 -31.64 13.32
CA THR A 609 -3.92 -33.10 13.40
C THR A 609 -5.30 -33.74 13.43
N VAL A 610 -5.50 -34.73 12.56
CA VAL A 610 -6.60 -35.68 12.68
C VAL A 610 -6.03 -36.94 13.30
N ILE A 611 -6.38 -37.20 14.56
CA ILE A 611 -6.03 -38.45 15.23
C ILE A 611 -7.03 -39.52 14.86
N VAL A 612 -6.49 -40.66 14.44
CA VAL A 612 -7.25 -41.90 14.30
C VAL A 612 -7.05 -42.67 15.59
N ASP A 613 -8.09 -42.76 16.42
CA ASP A 613 -8.03 -43.62 17.61
C ASP A 613 -8.09 -45.08 17.16
N THR A 614 -7.23 -45.92 17.74
CA THR A 614 -7.11 -47.35 17.45
C THR A 614 -7.23 -48.21 18.70
N ASN A 615 -7.59 -47.60 19.84
CA ASN A 615 -7.91 -48.34 21.04
C ASN A 615 -9.23 -49.08 20.85
N ASP A 616 -9.27 -50.31 21.35
CA ASP A 616 -10.37 -51.27 21.31
C ASP A 616 -10.16 -52.15 22.56
N VAL A 617 -10.74 -51.72 23.69
CA VAL A 617 -10.50 -52.27 25.03
C VAL A 617 -10.99 -53.71 25.13
N ASP A 618 -12.06 -54.06 24.43
CA ASP A 618 -12.68 -55.37 24.49
C ASP A 618 -12.46 -56.29 23.30
N SER A 619 -11.76 -55.78 22.30
CA SER A 619 -11.30 -56.51 21.13
C SER A 619 -12.45 -57.06 20.29
N ASP A 620 -13.59 -56.37 20.27
CA ASP A 620 -14.74 -56.74 19.44
C ASP A 620 -14.61 -56.25 17.98
N GLY A 621 -13.66 -55.34 17.73
CA GLY A 621 -13.34 -54.77 16.42
C GLY A 621 -13.96 -53.40 16.13
N ILE A 622 -14.66 -52.81 17.10
CA ILE A 622 -15.04 -51.39 17.16
C ILE A 622 -14.03 -50.68 18.08
N ASN A 623 -13.71 -49.44 17.77
CA ASN A 623 -12.72 -48.70 18.56
C ASN A 623 -13.46 -47.89 19.62
N ASP A 624 -12.94 -47.78 20.85
CA ASP A 624 -13.59 -47.16 22.02
C ASP A 624 -14.30 -45.82 21.71
N ILE A 625 -13.70 -44.97 20.86
CA ILE A 625 -14.30 -43.66 20.54
C ILE A 625 -15.61 -43.74 19.70
N CYS A 626 -15.83 -44.88 19.04
CA CYS A 626 -17.04 -45.21 18.27
C CYS A 626 -17.87 -46.30 18.93
N ASP A 627 -17.36 -46.92 19.98
CA ASP A 627 -18.06 -47.92 20.76
C ASP A 627 -18.99 -47.20 21.75
N LEU A 628 -20.11 -47.83 22.08
CA LEU A 628 -21.08 -47.33 23.06
C LEU A 628 -21.11 -48.20 24.32
N ASP A 629 -20.34 -49.29 24.35
CA ASP A 629 -20.28 -50.34 25.37
C ASP A 629 -18.84 -50.91 25.40
N ASP A 630 -17.90 -50.13 25.94
CA ASP A 630 -16.43 -50.35 25.82
C ASP A 630 -15.92 -51.64 26.52
N ASP A 631 -16.76 -52.31 27.31
CA ASP A 631 -16.43 -53.59 27.94
C ASP A 631 -17.32 -54.76 27.50
N ASN A 632 -18.28 -54.50 26.61
CA ASN A 632 -19.16 -55.49 26.01
C ASN A 632 -19.99 -56.27 27.04
N ASP A 633 -20.32 -55.68 28.18
CA ASP A 633 -21.21 -56.28 29.18
C ASP A 633 -22.70 -56.11 28.81
N GLY A 634 -22.98 -55.28 27.81
CA GLY A 634 -24.31 -55.02 27.27
C GLY A 634 -24.94 -53.74 27.80
N ILE A 635 -24.44 -53.13 28.86
CA ILE A 635 -24.88 -51.84 29.39
C ILE A 635 -24.12 -50.74 28.64
N LEU A 636 -24.80 -49.67 28.26
CA LEU A 636 -24.12 -48.58 27.54
C LEU A 636 -23.31 -47.71 28.50
N ASP A 637 -22.14 -47.23 28.08
CA ASP A 637 -21.27 -46.35 28.90
C ASP A 637 -22.03 -45.12 29.46
N SER A 638 -22.99 -44.64 28.68
CA SER A 638 -23.83 -43.49 29.02
C SER A 638 -24.75 -43.73 30.22
N LEU A 639 -25.02 -45.00 30.55
CA LEU A 639 -25.88 -45.46 31.62
C LEU A 639 -25.11 -45.82 32.89
N GLU A 640 -23.88 -46.33 32.77
CA GLU A 640 -23.05 -46.80 33.91
C GLU A 640 -22.40 -45.69 34.71
N GLY A 641 -22.45 -44.47 34.18
CA GLY A 641 -21.84 -43.32 34.83
C GLY A 641 -20.99 -42.63 33.81
N ASN A 642 -21.66 -41.75 33.05
CA ASN A 642 -21.13 -41.06 31.88
C ASN A 642 -19.68 -40.57 32.07
N CYS A 643 -18.72 -41.41 31.69
CA CYS A 643 -17.31 -41.05 31.57
C CYS A 643 -17.17 -40.22 30.31
N THR A 644 -17.60 -38.98 30.40
CA THR A 644 -17.39 -38.05 29.31
C THR A 644 -15.90 -37.78 29.17
N THR A 645 -15.33 -38.21 28.05
CA THR A 645 -14.04 -37.73 27.55
C THR A 645 -14.22 -36.27 27.10
N ASN A 646 -14.33 -35.37 28.07
CA ASN A 646 -14.75 -33.98 27.82
C ASN A 646 -13.70 -33.14 27.12
N TYR A 647 -12.46 -33.62 27.02
CA TYR A 647 -11.42 -32.83 26.41
C TYR A 647 -10.31 -33.71 25.84
N PHE A 648 -10.21 -33.65 24.52
CA PHE A 648 -9.07 -34.12 23.76
C PHE A 648 -8.29 -32.89 23.29
N ALA A 649 -7.02 -32.78 23.70
CA ALA A 649 -6.12 -31.79 23.13
C ALA A 649 -4.88 -32.47 22.58
N VAL A 650 -4.48 -32.03 21.39
CA VAL A 650 -3.16 -32.34 20.84
C VAL A 650 -2.20 -31.32 21.41
N PHE A 651 -1.08 -31.81 21.94
CA PHE A 651 0.03 -30.96 22.34
C PHE A 651 1.23 -31.28 21.45
N GLY A 652 1.96 -30.24 21.10
CA GLY A 652 3.15 -30.40 20.28
C GLY A 652 3.93 -29.11 20.12
N GLY A 653 5.13 -29.24 19.57
CA GLY A 653 5.97 -28.11 19.22
C GLY A 653 7.43 -28.29 19.61
N ASN A 654 8.23 -27.32 19.18
CA ASN A 654 9.66 -27.27 19.45
C ASN A 654 9.96 -26.83 20.89
N GLY A 655 11.23 -26.88 21.28
CA GLY A 655 11.72 -26.45 22.60
C GLY A 655 11.16 -25.09 23.01
N GLY A 656 10.71 -24.98 24.26
CA GLY A 656 10.08 -23.79 24.83
C GLY A 656 8.57 -23.65 24.56
N SER A 657 7.97 -24.54 23.77
CA SER A 657 6.51 -24.56 23.57
C SER A 657 5.77 -24.93 24.86
N THR A 658 4.60 -24.32 25.09
CA THR A 658 3.69 -24.67 26.18
C THR A 658 2.28 -24.78 25.64
N THR A 659 1.68 -25.97 25.79
CA THR A 659 0.25 -26.18 25.55
C THR A 659 -0.49 -26.01 26.88
N ASN A 660 -1.46 -25.10 26.91
CA ASN A 660 -2.29 -24.84 28.09
C ASN A 660 -3.76 -25.06 27.76
N PHE A 661 -4.50 -25.65 28.70
CA PHE A 661 -5.94 -25.82 28.61
C PHE A 661 -6.56 -25.97 30.00
N SER A 662 -7.89 -25.95 30.08
CA SER A 662 -8.60 -26.08 31.34
C SER A 662 -9.87 -26.90 31.19
N GLN A 663 -10.15 -27.78 32.16
CA GLN A 663 -11.34 -28.63 32.16
C GLN A 663 -11.98 -28.69 33.55
N SER A 664 -13.31 -28.71 33.62
CA SER A 664 -14.04 -28.83 34.89
C SER A 664 -14.48 -30.27 35.15
N ALA A 665 -14.70 -30.61 36.42
CA ALA A 665 -15.16 -31.94 36.86
C ALA A 665 -14.23 -33.09 36.45
N VAL A 666 -12.92 -32.87 36.48
CA VAL A 666 -11.91 -33.87 36.13
C VAL A 666 -11.88 -34.99 37.17
N SER A 667 -11.97 -36.23 36.70
CA SER A 667 -11.87 -37.44 37.50
C SER A 667 -10.50 -38.11 37.32
N SER A 668 -10.01 -38.23 36.09
CA SER A 668 -8.67 -38.74 35.76
C SER A 668 -8.14 -38.09 34.47
N VAL A 669 -6.84 -38.25 34.18
CA VAL A 669 -6.23 -37.73 32.94
C VAL A 669 -5.12 -38.65 32.44
N VAL A 670 -5.06 -38.82 31.11
CA VAL A 670 -4.02 -39.59 30.42
C VAL A 670 -3.31 -38.70 29.41
N PHE A 671 -1.98 -38.70 29.42
CA PHE A 671 -1.13 -38.04 28.43
C PHE A 671 -0.36 -39.11 27.65
N ASP A 672 -0.67 -39.25 26.37
CA ASP A 672 0.01 -40.14 25.44
C ASP A 672 0.97 -39.33 24.57
N PHE A 673 2.27 -39.51 24.78
CA PHE A 673 3.31 -38.87 23.96
C PHE A 673 3.74 -39.82 22.86
N TYR A 674 3.49 -39.48 21.60
CA TYR A 674 3.97 -40.24 20.44
C TYR A 674 5.44 -39.99 20.12
N TYR A 675 6.00 -38.87 20.54
CA TYR A 675 7.45 -38.65 20.53
C TYR A 675 7.83 -37.61 21.57
N VAL A 676 9.00 -37.80 22.18
CA VAL A 676 9.60 -36.87 23.16
C VAL A 676 11.11 -36.89 22.96
N ASP A 677 11.70 -35.76 22.56
CA ASP A 677 13.15 -35.74 22.26
C ASP A 677 14.02 -35.80 23.51
N ASN A 678 13.71 -34.98 24.51
CA ASN A 678 14.52 -34.90 25.72
C ASN A 678 13.66 -35.04 26.98
N SER A 679 12.92 -33.99 27.31
CA SER A 679 12.17 -33.92 28.56
C SER A 679 10.86 -33.17 28.41
N VAL A 680 9.90 -33.48 29.28
CA VAL A 680 8.60 -32.80 29.36
C VAL A 680 8.24 -32.46 30.80
N ALA A 681 7.57 -31.32 30.99
CA ALA A 681 6.96 -30.94 32.26
C ALA A 681 5.43 -30.90 32.12
N ILE A 682 4.72 -31.41 33.13
CA ILE A 682 3.25 -31.44 33.16
C ILE A 682 2.79 -30.83 34.48
N GLU A 683 2.08 -29.71 34.40
CA GLU A 683 1.48 -29.04 35.56
C GLU A 683 -0.02 -29.21 35.56
N ILE A 684 -0.57 -29.62 36.70
CA ILE A 684 -2.01 -29.66 36.95
C ILE A 684 -2.30 -28.77 38.15
N ASN A 685 -3.10 -27.73 37.96
CA ASN A 685 -3.42 -26.71 38.97
C ASN A 685 -2.18 -26.01 39.55
N GLY A 686 -1.11 -25.90 38.75
CA GLY A 686 0.18 -25.36 39.18
C GLY A 686 1.02 -26.31 40.05
N GLY A 687 0.58 -27.54 40.25
CA GLY A 687 1.35 -28.62 40.86
C GLY A 687 2.01 -29.50 39.79
N GLY A 688 3.30 -29.80 39.96
CA GLY A 688 4.02 -30.70 39.05
C GLY A 688 3.90 -32.17 39.40
N LEU A 689 4.19 -33.06 38.46
CA LEU A 689 4.09 -34.53 38.67
C LEU A 689 5.17 -35.10 39.60
N ASN A 690 6.28 -34.41 39.78
CA ASN A 690 7.36 -34.80 40.69
C ASN A 690 8.01 -33.56 41.33
N ALA A 691 9.01 -33.76 42.20
CA ALA A 691 9.64 -32.68 42.98
C ALA A 691 10.22 -31.52 42.14
N ASN A 692 10.63 -31.77 40.89
CA ASN A 692 11.19 -30.76 39.98
C ASN A 692 10.32 -30.54 38.73
N ASN A 693 9.15 -31.17 38.67
CA ASN A 693 8.20 -31.11 37.57
C ASN A 693 8.76 -31.42 36.17
N ILE A 694 9.86 -32.16 36.06
CA ILE A 694 10.43 -32.50 34.76
C ILE A 694 10.62 -34.02 34.67
N LEU A 695 10.08 -34.62 33.62
CA LEU A 695 10.28 -36.01 33.23
C LEU A 695 11.37 -36.07 32.15
N GLN A 696 12.53 -36.63 32.49
CA GLN A 696 13.70 -36.71 31.59
C GLN A 696 13.90 -38.15 31.10
N LEU A 697 14.07 -38.31 29.78
CA LEU A 697 14.20 -39.61 29.09
C LEU A 697 15.62 -39.86 28.58
N GLU A 698 16.43 -38.82 28.40
CA GLU A 698 17.82 -38.94 27.95
C GLU A 698 18.82 -38.96 29.11
N ASN A 699 19.86 -39.81 28.98
CA ASN A 699 20.82 -40.08 30.06
C ASN A 699 21.77 -38.90 30.36
N ALA A 700 21.56 -37.75 29.72
CA ALA A 700 22.33 -36.52 29.85
C ALA A 700 21.68 -35.49 30.80
N ALA A 701 20.92 -35.97 31.78
CA ALA A 701 20.13 -35.14 32.68
C ALA A 701 20.95 -33.99 33.31
N GLY A 702 20.51 -32.75 33.12
CA GLY A 702 21.03 -31.57 33.78
C GLY A 702 20.80 -31.60 35.29
N ALA A 703 21.47 -30.73 36.04
CA ALA A 703 21.30 -30.65 37.49
C ALA A 703 19.86 -30.19 37.85
N GLY A 704 19.03 -31.12 38.33
CA GLY A 704 17.64 -30.85 38.74
C GLY A 704 16.57 -31.66 37.99
N GLU A 705 16.94 -32.41 36.95
CA GLU A 705 16.00 -33.24 36.19
C GLU A 705 15.78 -34.62 36.84
N VAL A 706 14.57 -35.18 36.67
CA VAL A 706 14.20 -36.49 37.20
C VAL A 706 14.18 -37.52 36.07
N PHE A 707 15.18 -38.41 36.07
CA PHE A 707 15.36 -39.42 35.03
C PHE A 707 14.37 -40.59 35.21
N LEU A 708 13.67 -40.94 34.12
CA LEU A 708 12.79 -42.10 34.07
C LEU A 708 13.52 -43.33 33.51
N GLU A 709 13.35 -44.46 34.18
CA GLU A 709 13.85 -45.76 33.74
C GLU A 709 12.78 -46.84 33.90
N PHE A 710 12.89 -47.93 33.16
CA PHE A 710 12.08 -49.11 33.40
C PHE A 710 12.38 -49.71 34.78
N THR A 711 11.48 -50.54 35.28
CA THR A 711 11.62 -51.19 36.60
C THR A 711 12.90 -52.04 36.74
N ASP A 712 13.48 -52.49 35.63
CA ASP A 712 14.76 -53.20 35.56
C ASP A 712 16.01 -52.29 35.44
N GLY A 713 15.80 -50.96 35.42
CA GLY A 713 16.84 -49.94 35.31
C GLY A 713 17.24 -49.57 33.87
N ALA A 714 16.57 -50.12 32.85
CA ALA A 714 16.84 -49.76 31.46
C ALA A 714 16.25 -48.38 31.10
N ALA A 715 16.83 -47.70 30.11
CA ALA A 715 16.28 -46.48 29.53
C ALA A 715 15.50 -46.79 28.24
N MET A 716 14.62 -45.87 27.83
CA MET A 716 14.00 -45.92 26.51
C MET A 716 15.02 -45.67 25.39
N SER A 717 14.89 -46.38 24.26
CA SER A 717 15.73 -46.14 23.08
C SER A 717 15.03 -45.21 22.10
N ILE A 718 15.65 -44.09 21.71
CA ILE A 718 15.16 -43.19 20.65
C ILE A 718 13.72 -42.68 20.95
N PRO A 719 13.49 -41.97 22.07
CA PRO A 719 12.16 -41.48 22.43
C PRO A 719 11.58 -40.43 21.45
N TRP A 720 12.42 -39.76 20.64
CA TRP A 720 12.00 -38.78 19.60
C TRP A 720 11.37 -39.39 18.34
N VAL A 721 11.34 -40.71 18.20
CA VAL A 721 10.74 -41.37 17.03
C VAL A 721 9.50 -42.13 17.50
N ALA A 722 8.36 -41.89 16.83
CA ALA A 722 7.13 -42.59 17.11
C ALA A 722 7.23 -44.10 16.89
N ASN A 723 6.41 -44.86 17.60
CA ASN A 723 6.34 -46.30 17.37
C ASN A 723 5.67 -46.58 16.02
N ASN A 724 6.11 -47.63 15.34
CA ASN A 724 5.58 -48.01 14.02
C ASN A 724 4.13 -48.52 14.04
N ASN A 725 3.59 -48.78 15.23
CA ASN A 725 2.27 -49.37 15.46
C ASN A 725 1.30 -48.42 16.18
N GLY A 726 1.64 -47.13 16.29
CA GLY A 726 0.78 -46.14 16.93
C GLY A 726 0.79 -46.15 18.46
N LEU A 727 1.44 -47.12 19.13
CA LEU A 727 1.60 -47.07 20.59
C LEU A 727 2.35 -45.79 21.01
N PRO A 728 1.99 -45.14 22.12
CA PRO A 728 2.75 -44.00 22.62
C PRO A 728 4.17 -44.40 23.04
N ARG A 729 5.09 -43.45 22.93
CA ARG A 729 6.46 -43.56 23.46
C ARG A 729 6.44 -43.49 24.98
N LEU A 730 5.75 -42.50 25.53
CA LEU A 730 5.56 -42.30 26.95
C LEU A 730 4.06 -42.13 27.22
N LYS A 731 3.51 -42.83 28.21
CA LYS A 731 2.14 -42.66 28.70
C LYS A 731 2.20 -42.22 30.15
N VAL A 732 1.53 -41.13 30.49
CA VAL A 732 1.41 -40.64 31.87
C VAL A 732 -0.06 -40.67 32.24
N GLU A 733 -0.39 -41.40 33.29
CA GLU A 733 -1.74 -41.53 33.82
C GLU A 733 -1.80 -40.88 35.19
N VAL A 734 -2.85 -40.11 35.44
CA VAL A 734 -3.22 -39.64 36.77
C VAL A 734 -4.60 -40.19 37.07
N ASP A 735 -4.65 -41.17 37.98
CA ASP A 735 -5.86 -41.95 38.29
C ASP A 735 -6.90 -41.16 39.12
N PHE A 736 -8.03 -41.80 39.43
CA PHE A 736 -9.12 -41.24 40.25
C PHE A 736 -8.70 -40.80 41.65
N SER A 737 -7.69 -41.47 42.20
CA SER A 737 -7.07 -41.15 43.47
C SER A 737 -5.99 -40.08 43.36
N GLY A 738 -5.68 -39.61 42.15
CA GLY A 738 -4.65 -38.64 41.85
C GLY A 738 -3.23 -39.22 41.80
N ASN A 739 -3.06 -40.54 41.83
CA ASN A 739 -1.74 -41.15 41.73
C ASN A 739 -1.25 -41.08 40.29
N VAL A 740 0.04 -40.77 40.15
CA VAL A 740 0.69 -40.67 38.84
C VAL A 740 1.40 -41.99 38.54
N THR A 741 1.05 -42.59 37.41
CA THR A 741 1.70 -43.78 36.87
C THR A 741 2.26 -43.46 35.49
N VAL A 742 3.48 -43.92 35.22
CA VAL A 742 4.18 -43.64 33.96
C VAL A 742 4.58 -44.94 33.30
N TYR A 743 4.28 -45.07 32.02
CA TYR A 743 4.66 -46.20 31.19
C TYR A 743 5.45 -45.73 29.98
N GLY A 744 6.29 -46.61 29.44
CA GLY A 744 7.03 -46.33 28.21
C GLY A 744 7.19 -47.55 27.33
N SER A 745 7.48 -47.30 26.05
CA SER A 745 7.86 -48.35 25.11
C SER A 745 9.38 -48.39 24.94
N ARG A 746 9.98 -49.56 25.19
CA ARG A 746 11.45 -49.74 25.14
C ARG A 746 12.06 -49.32 23.81
N SER A 747 11.40 -49.63 22.70
CA SER A 747 11.86 -49.34 21.33
C SER A 747 10.69 -49.00 20.41
N THR A 748 10.99 -48.49 19.22
CA THR A 748 9.98 -48.14 18.19
C THR A 748 9.15 -49.32 17.66
N ASN A 749 9.49 -50.56 18.05
CA ASN A 749 8.77 -51.79 17.70
C ASN A 749 8.17 -52.49 18.92
N SER A 750 8.15 -51.86 20.09
CA SER A 750 7.48 -52.43 21.26
C SER A 750 6.00 -52.64 20.97
N THR A 751 5.46 -53.78 21.40
CA THR A 751 4.05 -54.14 21.23
C THR A 751 3.23 -53.90 22.49
N SER A 752 3.85 -53.38 23.55
CA SER A 752 3.21 -53.06 24.82
C SER A 752 3.96 -51.93 25.52
N LEU A 753 3.27 -51.25 26.43
CA LEU A 753 3.85 -50.31 27.37
C LEU A 753 4.33 -51.04 28.62
N GLU A 754 5.43 -50.58 29.19
CA GLU A 754 6.00 -51.14 30.42
C GLU A 754 6.11 -50.06 31.49
N LEU A 755 5.87 -50.44 32.75
CA LEU A 755 5.95 -49.52 33.89
C LEU A 755 7.35 -48.89 34.00
N MET A 756 7.36 -47.58 34.17
CA MET A 756 8.56 -46.79 34.43
C MET A 756 8.57 -46.29 35.87
N GLN A 757 9.76 -46.03 36.38
CA GLN A 757 10.02 -45.50 37.70
C GLN A 757 10.99 -44.33 37.61
N ILE A 758 11.00 -43.51 38.66
CA ILE A 758 12.04 -42.52 38.86
C ILE A 758 13.33 -43.23 39.29
N ARG A 759 14.41 -43.00 38.53
CA ARG A 759 15.73 -43.55 38.84
C ARG A 759 16.13 -43.26 40.28
N GLY A 760 16.64 -44.28 40.97
CA GLY A 760 17.08 -44.17 42.36
C GLY A 760 15.95 -44.19 43.39
N GLY A 761 14.73 -44.57 43.00
CA GLY A 761 13.59 -44.77 43.90
C GLY A 761 12.88 -43.49 44.32
N GLY A 762 12.86 -42.47 43.45
CA GLY A 762 12.04 -41.29 43.66
C GLY A 762 10.54 -41.61 43.55
N THR A 763 9.70 -40.70 44.04
CA THR A 763 8.23 -40.85 44.01
C THR A 763 7.59 -39.75 43.19
N PHE A 764 6.51 -40.07 42.47
CA PHE A 764 5.64 -39.07 41.90
C PHE A 764 4.78 -38.40 42.99
N ASN A 765 4.29 -37.21 42.71
CA ASN A 765 3.36 -36.49 43.57
C ASN A 765 1.94 -37.06 43.38
N THR A 766 1.11 -37.00 44.42
CA THR A 766 -0.35 -37.20 44.27
C THR A 766 -0.98 -35.87 43.86
N ILE A 767 -1.74 -35.89 42.77
CA ILE A 767 -2.41 -34.71 42.22
C ILE A 767 -3.82 -34.60 42.81
N SER A 768 -4.22 -33.41 43.25
CA SER A 768 -5.58 -33.17 43.70
C SER A 768 -6.37 -32.45 42.60
N PHE A 769 -7.35 -33.14 42.03
CA PHE A 769 -8.32 -32.51 41.15
C PHE A 769 -9.27 -31.61 41.96
N LEU A 770 -9.50 -30.41 41.43
CA LEU A 770 -10.45 -29.45 41.97
C LEU A 770 -11.86 -29.83 41.51
N ALA A 771 -12.85 -29.71 42.39
CA ALA A 771 -14.26 -29.90 42.05
C ALA A 771 -14.78 -28.90 40.99
N GLY A 772 -14.07 -27.79 40.79
CA GLY A 772 -14.33 -26.79 39.75
C GLY A 772 -13.45 -27.00 38.52
N THR A 773 -12.94 -25.89 37.98
CA THR A 773 -12.02 -25.91 36.84
C THR A 773 -10.62 -26.31 37.27
N ASN A 774 -10.03 -27.23 36.52
CA ASN A 774 -8.64 -27.67 36.60
C ASN A 774 -7.87 -27.10 35.42
N ASN A 775 -6.65 -26.60 35.66
CA ASN A 775 -5.78 -26.05 34.62
C ASN A 775 -4.62 -27.01 34.36
N PHE A 776 -4.28 -27.19 33.09
CA PHE A 776 -3.25 -28.10 32.62
C PHE A 776 -2.24 -27.35 31.77
N ASN A 777 -0.95 -27.56 32.05
CA ASN A 777 0.14 -27.09 31.20
C ASN A 777 1.04 -28.26 30.82
N VAL A 778 1.24 -28.49 29.52
CA VAL A 778 2.27 -29.39 28.98
C VAL A 778 3.38 -28.53 28.40
N ILE A 779 4.57 -28.62 28.97
CA ILE A 779 5.68 -27.69 28.71
C ILE A 779 6.85 -28.49 28.14
N ASN A 780 7.20 -28.19 26.89
CA ASN A 780 8.41 -28.67 26.26
C ASN A 780 9.60 -27.82 26.73
N GLN A 781 10.64 -28.46 27.29
CA GLN A 781 11.77 -27.73 27.84
C GLN A 781 12.63 -27.11 26.73
N ASP A 782 13.05 -25.85 26.92
CA ASP A 782 13.90 -25.13 25.97
C ASP A 782 15.38 -25.50 26.17
N ILE A 783 15.89 -26.35 25.30
CA ILE A 783 17.30 -26.74 25.24
C ILE A 783 17.86 -26.55 23.81
N PRO A 784 19.19 -26.57 23.60
CA PRO A 784 19.75 -26.40 22.26
C PRO A 784 19.61 -27.68 21.40
N GLY A 785 18.64 -27.73 20.49
CA GLY A 785 18.40 -28.90 19.62
C GLY A 785 17.17 -28.80 18.72
N LEU A 786 16.83 -29.89 18.02
CA LEU A 786 15.53 -30.07 17.34
C LEU A 786 14.56 -30.73 18.33
N ASP A 787 14.17 -30.00 19.38
CA ASP A 787 13.52 -30.61 20.55
C ASP A 787 12.00 -30.66 20.37
N GLY A 788 11.49 -31.73 19.76
CA GLY A 788 10.06 -31.92 19.54
C GLY A 788 9.39 -32.75 20.63
N ILE A 789 8.19 -32.34 21.06
CA ILE A 789 7.21 -33.24 21.67
C ILE A 789 5.96 -33.29 20.80
N GLY A 790 5.25 -34.41 20.84
CA GLY A 790 3.96 -34.56 20.18
C GLY A 790 3.16 -35.67 20.85
N GLY A 791 1.89 -35.38 21.11
CA GLY A 791 1.02 -36.31 21.83
C GLY A 791 -0.37 -35.76 22.02
N VAL A 792 -1.15 -36.53 22.78
CA VAL A 792 -2.56 -36.24 23.06
C VAL A 792 -2.82 -36.35 24.55
N VAL A 793 -3.75 -35.53 25.03
CA VAL A 793 -4.27 -35.66 26.39
C VAL A 793 -5.75 -36.01 26.34
N LYS A 794 -6.12 -37.05 27.07
CA LYS A 794 -7.50 -37.50 27.29
C LYS A 794 -7.88 -37.13 28.72
N VAL A 795 -8.85 -36.22 28.88
CA VAL A 795 -9.37 -35.85 30.20
C VAL A 795 -10.71 -36.53 30.42
N TYR A 796 -10.77 -37.35 31.48
CA TYR A 796 -11.96 -38.06 31.88
C TYR A 796 -12.67 -37.28 32.99
N SER A 797 -13.99 -37.22 32.92
CA SER A 797 -14.78 -36.38 33.81
C SER A 797 -16.19 -36.90 33.99
N SER A 798 -16.74 -36.64 35.17
CA SER A 798 -18.03 -37.22 35.62
C SER A 798 -18.04 -38.75 35.67
N CYS A 799 -16.87 -39.36 35.62
CA CYS A 799 -16.69 -40.80 35.74
C CYS A 799 -17.12 -41.30 37.11
N VAL A 800 -17.75 -42.47 37.09
CA VAL A 800 -18.09 -43.27 38.26
C VAL A 800 -17.11 -44.44 38.31
N ASP A 801 -16.71 -44.77 39.53
CA ASP A 801 -15.86 -45.90 39.91
C ASP A 801 -16.47 -46.37 41.24
N THR A 802 -17.46 -47.25 41.13
CA THR A 802 -18.40 -47.56 42.21
C THR A 802 -17.71 -48.31 43.35
N ASP A 803 -16.80 -49.23 43.04
CA ASP A 803 -16.07 -50.03 44.03
C ASP A 803 -14.69 -49.45 44.43
N ASN A 804 -14.19 -48.45 43.69
CA ASN A 804 -12.89 -47.78 43.86
C ASN A 804 -11.67 -48.66 43.56
N ASP A 805 -11.77 -49.61 42.65
CA ASP A 805 -10.65 -50.44 42.19
C ASP A 805 -9.79 -49.76 41.09
N ASN A 806 -10.21 -48.56 40.63
CA ASN A 806 -9.64 -47.74 39.57
C ASN A 806 -9.94 -48.21 38.14
N ILE A 807 -10.89 -49.13 37.96
CA ILE A 807 -11.56 -49.40 36.70
C ILE A 807 -12.87 -48.60 36.73
N PRO A 808 -13.09 -47.67 35.80
CA PRO A 808 -14.37 -46.98 35.72
C PRO A 808 -15.50 -47.96 35.38
N ASP A 809 -16.71 -47.72 35.89
CA ASP A 809 -17.87 -48.62 35.71
C ASP A 809 -18.07 -49.04 34.23
N TYR A 810 -18.00 -48.11 33.27
CA TYR A 810 -18.13 -48.41 31.83
C TYR A 810 -17.02 -49.30 31.21
N LEU A 811 -15.99 -49.63 31.99
CA LEU A 811 -14.91 -50.56 31.62
C LEU A 811 -14.85 -51.78 32.55
N ASP A 812 -15.70 -51.81 33.57
CA ASP A 812 -15.68 -52.80 34.64
C ASP A 812 -16.88 -53.72 34.55
N THR A 813 -16.62 -55.01 34.35
CA THR A 813 -17.68 -56.01 34.22
C THR A 813 -18.39 -56.38 35.54
N ASP A 814 -17.98 -55.81 36.68
CA ASP A 814 -18.48 -56.04 38.05
C ASP A 814 -18.33 -54.72 38.85
N SER A 815 -18.96 -53.64 38.36
CA SER A 815 -18.76 -52.25 38.77
C SER A 815 -18.82 -51.99 40.28
N ASP A 816 -19.62 -52.75 41.02
CA ASP A 816 -19.77 -52.60 42.47
C ASP A 816 -18.95 -53.61 43.29
N GLY A 817 -18.22 -54.49 42.60
CA GLY A 817 -17.32 -55.49 43.14
C GLY A 817 -18.02 -56.51 44.05
N ASP A 818 -19.32 -56.71 43.91
CA ASP A 818 -20.10 -57.61 44.75
C ASP A 818 -19.99 -59.10 44.34
N GLY A 819 -19.41 -59.35 43.16
CA GLY A 819 -19.19 -60.68 42.62
C GLY A 819 -20.34 -61.18 41.73
N CYS A 820 -21.29 -60.33 41.37
CA CYS A 820 -22.13 -60.54 40.21
C CYS A 820 -21.65 -59.68 39.02
N PHE A 821 -21.78 -60.21 37.81
CA PHE A 821 -21.38 -59.44 36.64
C PHE A 821 -22.50 -58.49 36.23
N ASP A 822 -22.13 -57.29 35.81
CA ASP A 822 -23.04 -56.21 35.43
C ASP A 822 -24.00 -56.65 34.32
N ALA A 823 -23.48 -57.35 33.31
CA ALA A 823 -24.26 -58.02 32.27
C ALA A 823 -25.41 -58.92 32.76
N ILE A 824 -25.32 -59.53 33.95
CA ILE A 824 -26.36 -60.35 34.58
C ILE A 824 -27.33 -59.51 35.42
N GLU A 825 -26.83 -58.40 35.96
CA GLU A 825 -27.57 -57.48 36.83
C GLU A 825 -28.31 -56.38 36.10
N GLY A 826 -28.04 -56.23 34.80
CA GLY A 826 -28.82 -55.42 33.87
C GLY A 826 -30.30 -55.81 33.81
N ASP A 827 -31.11 -55.02 33.08
CA ASP A 827 -32.57 -55.19 33.05
C ASP A 827 -33.12 -56.13 31.95
N GLU A 828 -32.24 -56.79 31.18
CA GLU A 828 -32.53 -57.80 30.17
C GLU A 828 -32.36 -59.23 30.70
N ASN A 829 -32.62 -60.21 29.82
CA ASN A 829 -32.58 -61.64 30.16
C ASN A 829 -31.25 -62.28 29.73
N VAL A 830 -30.13 -61.61 29.99
CA VAL A 830 -28.79 -62.18 29.74
C VAL A 830 -28.54 -63.33 30.72
N SER A 831 -27.90 -64.40 30.23
CA SER A 831 -27.62 -65.59 31.02
C SER A 831 -26.13 -65.87 31.07
N ILE A 832 -25.69 -66.61 32.10
CA ILE A 832 -24.28 -66.98 32.24
C ILE A 832 -23.72 -67.80 31.05
N SER A 833 -24.57 -68.42 30.23
CA SER A 833 -24.12 -69.11 29.02
C SER A 833 -23.79 -68.16 27.86
N ASP A 834 -24.23 -66.91 27.95
CA ASP A 834 -23.94 -65.86 26.98
C ASP A 834 -22.62 -65.16 27.31
N LEU A 835 -22.07 -65.35 28.51
CA LEU A 835 -20.91 -64.61 29.01
C LEU A 835 -19.58 -65.38 28.95
N SER A 836 -18.48 -64.63 28.84
CA SER A 836 -17.12 -65.11 29.05
C SER A 836 -16.29 -64.09 29.83
N GLY A 837 -16.24 -64.25 31.15
CA GLY A 837 -15.49 -63.36 32.04
C GLY A 837 -16.15 -62.00 32.20
N GLY A 838 -17.46 -61.99 32.46
CA GLY A 838 -18.27 -60.76 32.59
C GLY A 838 -18.91 -60.31 31.27
N ARG A 839 -18.18 -60.43 30.17
CA ARG A 839 -18.57 -59.90 28.86
C ARG A 839 -19.51 -60.78 28.08
N ILE A 840 -20.46 -60.17 27.37
CA ILE A 840 -21.36 -60.85 26.44
C ILE A 840 -20.56 -61.35 25.23
N THR A 841 -20.72 -62.64 24.94
CA THR A 841 -20.07 -63.29 23.81
C THR A 841 -20.98 -63.28 22.58
N GLY A 842 -20.45 -62.84 21.44
CA GLY A 842 -21.23 -62.73 20.22
C GLY A 842 -20.55 -61.85 19.19
N GLY A 843 -21.31 -61.41 18.18
CA GLY A 843 -20.93 -60.24 17.42
C GLY A 843 -21.66 -59.03 17.99
N VAL A 844 -21.11 -57.85 17.76
CA VAL A 844 -21.69 -56.55 18.09
C VAL A 844 -22.35 -55.91 16.87
N ASP A 845 -23.07 -54.81 17.06
CA ASP A 845 -23.60 -53.99 15.98
C ASP A 845 -22.55 -52.97 15.46
N SER A 846 -22.97 -51.92 14.76
CA SER A 846 -22.03 -50.91 14.22
C SER A 846 -21.52 -49.93 15.27
N ASP A 847 -22.16 -49.93 16.43
CA ASP A 847 -21.93 -48.99 17.53
C ASP A 847 -21.31 -49.74 18.73
N GLY A 848 -20.77 -50.95 18.52
CA GLY A 848 -20.07 -51.76 19.53
C GLY A 848 -20.95 -52.50 20.53
N VAL A 849 -22.28 -52.35 20.44
CA VAL A 849 -23.19 -52.96 21.41
C VAL A 849 -23.44 -54.45 21.09
N PRO A 850 -23.40 -55.38 22.06
CA PRO A 850 -23.73 -56.80 21.88
C PRO A 850 -25.11 -57.01 21.25
N ASN A 851 -25.16 -57.74 20.13
CA ASN A 851 -26.41 -57.92 19.40
C ASN A 851 -27.53 -58.56 20.23
N ILE A 852 -27.24 -59.44 21.20
CA ILE A 852 -28.28 -60.23 21.87
C ILE A 852 -29.21 -59.38 22.77
N VAL A 853 -28.73 -58.22 23.22
CA VAL A 853 -29.47 -57.28 24.09
C VAL A 853 -30.20 -56.19 23.29
N ASN A 854 -29.93 -56.09 21.99
CA ASN A 854 -30.60 -55.13 21.12
C ASN A 854 -32.08 -55.45 20.87
N SER A 855 -32.85 -54.42 20.53
CA SER A 855 -34.30 -54.55 20.29
C SER A 855 -34.67 -55.70 19.33
N GLY A 856 -35.47 -56.63 19.83
CA GLY A 856 -35.98 -57.79 19.10
C GLY A 856 -35.11 -59.04 19.14
N GLU A 857 -33.96 -58.99 19.80
CA GLU A 857 -33.01 -60.10 19.93
C GLU A 857 -33.29 -60.94 21.19
N PRO A 858 -32.67 -62.14 21.35
CA PRO A 858 -33.12 -63.14 22.32
C PRO A 858 -33.08 -62.74 23.80
N ALA A 859 -32.22 -61.80 24.20
CA ALA A 859 -32.13 -61.34 25.59
C ALA A 859 -33.03 -60.12 25.86
N ASP A 860 -33.49 -59.40 24.82
CA ASP A 860 -34.34 -58.19 24.94
C ASP A 860 -35.57 -58.46 25.81
N GLY A 861 -35.59 -57.82 26.99
CA GLY A 861 -36.68 -57.87 27.97
C GLY A 861 -37.95 -57.15 27.55
N GLY A 862 -37.96 -56.53 26.37
CA GLY A 862 -39.08 -55.79 25.79
C GLY A 862 -38.99 -54.27 25.96
N ASN A 863 -37.81 -53.72 26.27
CA ASN A 863 -37.60 -52.28 26.46
C ASN A 863 -37.42 -51.52 25.12
N ASN A 864 -37.22 -52.23 24.00
CA ASN A 864 -36.99 -51.69 22.65
C ASN A 864 -35.85 -50.64 22.60
N THR A 865 -34.88 -50.70 23.49
CA THR A 865 -33.66 -49.86 23.44
C THR A 865 -32.51 -50.64 22.80
N GLN A 866 -31.42 -49.93 22.51
CA GLN A 866 -30.12 -50.51 22.17
C GLN A 866 -29.39 -50.71 23.50
N GLY A 867 -28.79 -51.89 23.71
CA GLY A 867 -28.17 -52.24 24.98
C GLY A 867 -29.13 -52.49 26.15
N GLN A 868 -28.54 -52.70 27.32
CA GLN A 868 -29.15 -52.99 28.61
C GLN A 868 -29.30 -51.75 29.48
N GLY A 869 -30.29 -51.75 30.37
CA GLY A 869 -30.34 -50.79 31.47
C GLY A 869 -29.51 -51.26 32.67
N VAL A 870 -29.01 -50.31 33.48
CA VAL A 870 -28.15 -50.54 34.67
C VAL A 870 -28.72 -51.53 35.71
N GLY A 871 -30.04 -51.75 35.74
CA GLY A 871 -30.64 -52.72 36.66
C GLY A 871 -30.19 -52.57 38.13
N THR A 872 -29.53 -53.60 38.68
CA THR A 872 -28.89 -53.56 40.01
C THR A 872 -27.36 -53.43 40.01
N SER A 873 -26.70 -53.42 38.84
CA SER A 873 -25.23 -53.45 38.70
C SER A 873 -24.52 -52.31 39.44
N ALA A 874 -25.11 -51.12 39.47
CA ALA A 874 -24.55 -49.96 40.18
C ALA A 874 -24.86 -49.94 41.70
N THR A 875 -25.35 -51.03 42.29
CA THR A 875 -25.72 -51.08 43.71
C THR A 875 -25.32 -52.39 44.34
N ALA A 876 -24.43 -52.34 45.36
CA ALA A 876 -23.93 -53.47 46.17
C ALA A 876 -25.03 -54.25 46.94
N ASN A 877 -26.06 -54.68 46.24
CA ASN A 877 -27.31 -55.17 46.76
C ASN A 877 -27.27 -56.69 46.80
N ALA A 878 -26.99 -57.17 48.01
CA ALA A 878 -26.88 -58.56 48.44
C ALA A 878 -28.08 -59.53 48.15
N ASP A 879 -29.05 -59.19 47.30
CA ASP A 879 -30.18 -60.06 46.95
C ASP A 879 -29.87 -61.03 45.79
N ALA A 880 -28.79 -60.82 45.01
CA ALA A 880 -28.36 -61.71 43.91
C ALA A 880 -27.12 -62.58 44.24
N VAL A 881 -26.23 -62.11 45.12
CA VAL A 881 -24.99 -62.81 45.51
C VAL A 881 -25.28 -64.01 46.42
N PRO A 882 -24.76 -65.22 46.13
CA PRO A 882 -25.03 -66.39 46.95
C PRO A 882 -24.27 -66.36 48.28
N THR A 883 -24.98 -66.37 49.42
CA THR A 883 -24.33 -66.38 50.74
C THR A 883 -23.49 -67.64 51.03
N LEU A 884 -22.17 -67.48 51.18
CA LEU A 884 -21.19 -68.51 51.52
C LEU A 884 -20.66 -68.32 52.94
N ILE A 885 -20.97 -69.25 53.85
CA ILE A 885 -20.48 -69.19 55.22
C ILE A 885 -19.44 -70.29 55.46
N ILE A 886 -18.20 -69.89 55.74
CA ILE A 886 -17.08 -70.81 55.99
C ILE A 886 -16.84 -71.04 57.47
N THR A 887 -16.77 -72.31 57.86
CA THR A 887 -16.25 -72.75 59.16
C THR A 887 -14.87 -73.37 58.98
N ASN A 888 -13.87 -72.79 59.64
CA ASN A 888 -12.51 -73.32 59.58
C ASN A 888 -12.45 -74.78 60.08
N PRO A 889 -11.89 -75.72 59.30
CA PRO A 889 -11.80 -77.12 59.69
C PRO A 889 -10.91 -77.31 60.92
N ALA A 890 -11.21 -78.35 61.71
CA ALA A 890 -10.39 -78.69 62.86
C ALA A 890 -8.94 -79.00 62.45
N SER A 891 -7.97 -78.55 63.24
CA SER A 891 -6.56 -78.85 62.96
C SER A 891 -6.27 -80.34 63.05
N VAL A 892 -5.53 -80.89 62.09
CA VAL A 892 -5.09 -82.30 62.09
C VAL A 892 -3.58 -82.40 62.31
N CYS A 893 -3.08 -83.59 62.68
CA CYS A 893 -1.64 -83.84 62.77
C CYS A 893 -1.16 -84.55 61.51
N SER A 894 -0.01 -84.15 60.96
CA SER A 894 0.63 -84.86 59.84
C SER A 894 0.87 -86.34 60.21
N PRO A 895 0.55 -87.32 59.35
CA PRO A 895 0.24 -87.21 57.92
C PRO A 895 -1.25 -87.10 57.56
N SER A 896 -2.15 -86.81 58.51
CA SER A 896 -3.57 -86.58 58.20
C SER A 896 -3.74 -85.30 57.38
N THR A 897 -4.71 -85.31 56.47
CA THR A 897 -5.09 -84.19 55.61
C THR A 897 -6.42 -83.58 56.05
N VAL A 898 -6.69 -82.36 55.59
CA VAL A 898 -7.99 -81.68 55.77
C VAL A 898 -8.83 -81.83 54.51
N ASP A 899 -10.11 -82.15 54.68
CA ASP A 899 -11.10 -82.21 53.60
C ASP A 899 -11.90 -80.90 53.59
N LEU A 900 -11.66 -80.05 52.60
CA LEU A 900 -12.39 -78.79 52.40
C LEU A 900 -13.77 -79.00 51.75
N MET A 901 -14.03 -80.18 51.15
CA MET A 901 -15.33 -80.54 50.59
C MET A 901 -16.30 -81.09 51.65
N ALA A 902 -15.85 -81.23 52.89
CA ALA A 902 -16.71 -81.68 53.97
C ALA A 902 -17.81 -80.66 54.24
N SER A 903 -19.06 -81.12 54.34
CA SER A 903 -20.22 -80.26 54.65
C SER A 903 -20.07 -79.50 55.99
N THR A 904 -19.17 -79.92 56.88
CA THR A 904 -18.84 -79.16 58.09
C THR A 904 -18.05 -77.87 57.83
N VAL A 905 -17.47 -77.72 56.64
CA VAL A 905 -16.68 -76.53 56.22
C VAL A 905 -17.60 -75.49 55.58
N THR A 906 -18.52 -75.90 54.70
CA THR A 906 -19.40 -75.00 53.92
C THR A 906 -20.88 -75.01 54.34
N ASP A 907 -21.38 -76.10 54.93
CA ASP A 907 -22.80 -76.29 55.33
C ASP A 907 -22.98 -76.39 56.86
N GLY A 908 -22.06 -75.80 57.64
CA GLY A 908 -22.17 -75.74 59.10
C GLY A 908 -23.47 -75.06 59.59
N ALA A 909 -23.69 -75.01 60.92
CA ALA A 909 -24.91 -74.56 61.61
C ALA A 909 -25.42 -73.11 61.31
N ASN A 910 -24.86 -72.43 60.31
CA ASN A 910 -25.07 -71.02 59.99
C ASN A 910 -25.77 -70.76 58.65
N GLY A 911 -26.07 -71.77 57.82
CA GLY A 911 -27.06 -71.65 56.75
C GLY A 911 -26.64 -71.00 55.42
N SER A 912 -25.47 -71.35 54.87
CA SER A 912 -25.09 -71.00 53.47
C SER A 912 -26.19 -71.39 52.48
N SER A 913 -26.38 -70.60 51.41
CA SER A 913 -27.41 -70.88 50.40
C SER A 913 -27.02 -72.15 49.61
N SER A 914 -27.81 -73.21 49.71
CA SER A 914 -27.48 -74.52 49.11
C SER A 914 -27.73 -74.61 47.59
N ALA A 915 -27.91 -73.47 46.91
CA ALA A 915 -28.24 -73.40 45.49
C ALA A 915 -27.05 -72.82 44.71
N GLY A 916 -26.05 -73.65 44.42
CA GLY A 916 -24.88 -73.23 43.66
C GLY A 916 -23.81 -74.32 43.51
N THR A 917 -22.72 -74.00 42.81
CA THR A 917 -21.55 -74.86 42.60
C THR A 917 -20.37 -74.35 43.41
N LEU A 918 -19.70 -75.23 44.17
CA LEU A 918 -18.51 -74.92 44.96
C LEU A 918 -17.23 -75.26 44.20
N THR A 919 -16.28 -74.32 44.17
CA THR A 919 -14.92 -74.50 43.65
C THR A 919 -13.88 -74.06 44.69
N TYR A 920 -12.63 -74.52 44.55
CA TYR A 920 -11.61 -74.43 45.59
C TYR A 920 -10.29 -73.91 45.00
N TRP A 921 -9.67 -72.96 45.69
CA TRP A 921 -8.60 -72.12 45.14
C TRP A 921 -7.48 -71.88 46.15
N THR A 922 -6.31 -71.53 45.63
CA THR A 922 -5.11 -71.23 46.45
C THR A 922 -4.83 -69.74 46.63
N ASP A 923 -5.55 -68.89 45.91
CA ASP A 923 -5.49 -67.43 45.95
C ASP A 923 -6.90 -66.82 46.05
N SER A 924 -6.98 -65.56 46.50
CA SER A 924 -8.25 -64.86 46.74
C SER A 924 -9.01 -64.50 45.47
N ALA A 925 -8.32 -64.31 44.34
CA ALA A 925 -8.93 -64.00 43.05
C ALA A 925 -9.51 -65.24 42.34
N ALA A 926 -9.41 -66.43 42.96
CA ALA A 926 -9.87 -67.69 42.39
C ALA A 926 -9.28 -67.96 40.98
N THR A 927 -7.98 -67.73 40.81
CA THR A 927 -7.28 -67.98 39.53
C THR A 927 -6.50 -69.29 39.51
N ASN A 928 -5.99 -69.74 40.67
CA ASN A 928 -5.20 -70.99 40.80
C ASN A 928 -5.99 -72.07 41.52
N THR A 929 -6.52 -73.02 40.74
CA THR A 929 -7.36 -74.11 41.25
C THR A 929 -6.61 -75.02 42.23
N LEU A 930 -7.25 -75.34 43.34
CA LEU A 930 -6.77 -76.35 44.28
C LEU A 930 -7.08 -77.76 43.74
N VAL A 931 -6.04 -78.50 43.34
CA VAL A 931 -6.15 -79.80 42.65
C VAL A 931 -6.72 -80.93 43.52
N SER A 932 -6.63 -80.84 44.86
CA SER A 932 -7.11 -81.89 45.77
C SER A 932 -7.74 -81.32 47.04
N PRO A 933 -8.91 -80.68 46.92
CA PRO A 933 -9.57 -79.99 48.03
C PRO A 933 -10.03 -80.95 49.14
N ASN A 934 -10.25 -82.22 48.82
CA ASN A 934 -10.61 -83.25 49.80
C ASN A 934 -9.42 -83.83 50.60
N ALA A 935 -8.19 -83.43 50.29
CA ALA A 935 -6.98 -83.98 50.91
C ALA A 935 -5.85 -82.95 51.02
N VAL A 936 -6.13 -81.79 51.63
CA VAL A 936 -5.15 -80.71 51.84
C VAL A 936 -4.12 -81.11 52.91
N ALA A 937 -2.85 -81.20 52.51
CA ALA A 937 -1.75 -81.67 53.36
C ALA A 937 -0.84 -80.55 53.89
N THR A 938 -1.07 -79.31 53.47
CA THR A 938 -0.24 -78.15 53.80
C THR A 938 -1.05 -77.13 54.59
N SER A 939 -0.45 -76.54 55.63
CA SER A 939 -1.06 -75.41 56.34
C SER A 939 -1.06 -74.16 55.46
N GLY A 940 -2.15 -73.41 55.44
CA GLY A 940 -2.29 -72.21 54.64
C GLY A 940 -3.69 -71.61 54.73
N THR A 941 -3.87 -70.48 54.08
CA THR A 941 -5.20 -69.94 53.74
C THR A 941 -5.51 -70.42 52.32
N TYR A 942 -6.68 -71.01 52.14
CA TYR A 942 -7.24 -71.39 50.86
C TYR A 942 -8.55 -70.63 50.68
N TYR A 943 -9.15 -70.68 49.50
CA TYR A 943 -10.37 -69.92 49.19
C TYR A 943 -11.41 -70.85 48.59
N ILE A 944 -12.66 -70.66 49.00
CA ILE A 944 -13.81 -71.42 48.50
C ILE A 944 -14.70 -70.42 47.78
N LYS A 945 -15.04 -70.70 46.52
CA LYS A 945 -15.95 -69.87 45.70
C LYS A 945 -17.27 -70.61 45.53
N LEU A 946 -18.38 -69.99 45.92
CA LEU A 946 -19.74 -70.46 45.66
C LEU A 946 -20.29 -69.64 44.49
N THR A 947 -20.68 -70.31 43.41
CA THR A 947 -21.33 -69.67 42.26
C THR A 947 -22.80 -70.08 42.21
N SER A 948 -23.70 -69.11 42.13
CA SER A 948 -25.15 -69.31 42.06
C SER A 948 -25.57 -69.92 40.71
N ALA A 949 -26.86 -70.17 40.53
CA ALA A 949 -27.40 -70.58 39.23
C ALA A 949 -27.43 -69.44 38.19
N SER A 950 -27.47 -68.18 38.62
CA SER A 950 -27.44 -67.00 37.75
C SER A 950 -26.02 -66.62 37.34
N GLY A 951 -25.00 -67.04 38.08
CA GLY A 951 -23.60 -66.75 37.77
C GLY A 951 -22.89 -65.89 38.82
N CYS A 952 -23.63 -65.15 39.64
CA CYS A 952 -23.08 -64.39 40.77
C CYS A 952 -22.34 -65.32 41.74
N TYR A 953 -21.31 -64.82 42.42
CA TYR A 953 -20.46 -65.64 43.27
C TYR A 953 -19.98 -64.94 44.54
N GLU A 954 -19.67 -65.73 45.56
CA GLU A 954 -19.00 -65.27 46.78
C GLU A 954 -17.76 -66.10 47.06
N ILE A 955 -16.65 -65.45 47.46
CA ILE A 955 -15.38 -66.10 47.77
C ILE A 955 -15.00 -65.84 49.23
N GLU A 956 -14.85 -66.91 50.01
CA GLU A 956 -14.48 -66.81 51.42
C GLU A 956 -13.18 -67.57 51.75
N PRO A 957 -12.27 -66.99 52.56
CA PRO A 957 -11.06 -67.67 52.99
C PRO A 957 -11.33 -68.78 54.01
N VAL A 958 -10.69 -69.93 53.81
CA VAL A 958 -10.66 -71.06 54.75
C VAL A 958 -9.24 -71.34 55.24
N LYS A 959 -9.04 -71.35 56.55
CA LYS A 959 -7.75 -71.59 57.18
C LYS A 959 -7.54 -73.08 57.48
N VAL A 960 -6.52 -73.67 56.86
CA VAL A 960 -6.08 -75.05 57.09
C VAL A 960 -4.88 -75.07 58.02
N THR A 961 -4.93 -75.88 59.07
CA THR A 961 -3.82 -76.06 60.03
C THR A 961 -3.44 -77.53 60.16
N ILE A 962 -2.25 -77.88 59.67
CA ILE A 962 -1.60 -79.19 59.80
C ILE A 962 -0.47 -79.07 60.83
N LYS A 963 -0.62 -79.73 61.98
CA LYS A 963 0.41 -79.76 63.03
C LYS A 963 1.46 -80.82 62.69
N THR A 964 2.73 -80.44 62.64
CA THR A 964 3.83 -81.39 62.53
C THR A 964 4.03 -82.12 63.87
N THR A 965 4.32 -83.42 63.81
CA THR A 965 4.71 -84.16 65.01
C THR A 965 6.02 -83.57 65.53
N PRO A 966 6.15 -83.29 66.84
CA PRO A 966 7.43 -82.84 67.40
C PRO A 966 8.51 -83.88 67.08
N SER A 967 9.63 -83.46 66.48
CA SER A 967 10.77 -84.37 66.37
C SER A 967 11.24 -84.69 67.79
N ALA A 968 11.34 -85.98 68.13
CA ALA A 968 12.00 -86.37 69.37
C ALA A 968 13.42 -85.77 69.39
N PRO A 969 13.87 -85.22 70.55
CA PRO A 969 15.11 -84.45 70.65
C PRO A 969 16.37 -85.23 70.28
#